data_AF-A0AAD4TVM2-F1
#
_entry.id   AF-A0AAD4TVM2-F1
#
_cell.length_a   1.000
_cell.length_b   1.000
_cell.length_c   1.000
_cell.angle_alpha   90.00
_cell.angle_beta   90.00
_cell.angle_gamma   90.00
#
_symmetry.space_group_name_H-M   'P 1'
#
loop_
_entity.id
_entity.type
_entity.pdbx_description
1 polymer ?
#
loop_
_entity_poly.entity_id
_entity_poly.type
_entity_poly.pdbx_seq_one_letter_code
_entity_poly.pdbx_strand_id
1 'polypeptide(L)'
;MAVWIQAQQLQGDALHQMQALYGQHFPIEVRHYLSQWIESQAWDSIDLDNPQENIKATQLLEGLVQELQKKAEHQVGEDGFLLKIKLGHYATQLQNTYDRCPMELVRCIRHILYNEQRLVREATNGTSPAGSLADAMSQKHLQINQTFEELRLVTQDTENELKKLQQTQEYFIIQYQESLRIQAQFAQLAQLNPQERLSRETALQQKQVSLEAWLQREAQTLQQYRVELAEKHQKTLQLLRKQQTIILDDELIQWKRRQQLAGNGGPPEGSLDVLQSWCEKLAEIIWQNRQQIRRAEHLCQQLPIPGPVEEMLAEVNATITDIISALVTSTFIIEKQPPQVLKTQTKFAATVRLLVGGKLNVHMNPPQVKATIISEQQAKSLLKNENTRNDYSGEILNNCCVMEYHQATGTLSAHFRNMSLKRIKRSDRRGAESVTEEKFTILFESQFSVGGNELVFQVKTLSLPVVVIVHGSQDNNATATVLWDNAFAEPGRVPFAVPDKVLWPQLCEALNMKFKAEVQSNRGLTKENLVFLAQKLFNSSNSHLEDYNGMSVSWSQFNRENLPGRNYTFWQWFDGVMEVLKKHLKPHWNDGAILGFVNKQQAHDLLINKPDGTFLLRFSDSEIGGITIAWKFDSQERMFWNLMPFTTRDFSIRSLADRLGDLSYLIYVFPDRPKDEVYSKYYTPVPCEPATAKAVDGYVKPQIKQVVPEFVSASADSAGGSATYMDQAPSPAVCPQPHYNMYPQNPDPVLDNDGDFDLDDTIDVARRVEELLGRPMDNISTFRNHLPLTKASQAQEEESGEQPLPPTSNRYHGEASLQATLLGLAALNKAYPEVLAPGGTARVTASSPWPYPLPWPWHALGQVSPPGAKDPRILLLEALRSPGLRALEAGTAAELLDVFLDLEAHGEELAEAIAAGNPGAPLPRRAAELQEALEQGTRGLALRLWPKLQVVVTLDAGGQAEAVAALGALWCQGLTFFSPAYAASGGVLGLSLWPEQPHGLYLLPPGAPFIELLPLKEGTWEEATPAVLLAEAQKGKEYELVLTNHASLTRCRLGDVVQVASVYNQCPVVKFICRLGQTLSVRGEVTGEDVFSEALSRAVGQWPGAKLLDHGWVESRILDSSEGSAPHYEVFVALKGLRNLSEENRGKLDHCLQETSARYKHLRFRGSMGPAQVHLVGQGAFRELRAALAACPSAPFPPEMPRVLRHRSLAQCLQRRVVS
;
A
#
# COMPACT_ATOMS: atom_id res chain seq x y z
N MET A 1 -35.42 36.16 8.84
CA MET A 1 -34.93 34.84 8.36
C MET A 1 -34.37 34.09 9.54
N ALA A 2 -34.43 32.76 9.55
CA ALA A 2 -33.70 31.96 10.52
C ALA A 2 -32.18 32.20 10.34
N VAL A 3 -31.42 32.27 11.44
CA VAL A 3 -29.96 32.45 11.43
C VAL A 3 -29.30 31.33 10.62
N TRP A 4 -29.87 30.12 10.69
CA TRP A 4 -29.44 28.97 9.91
C TRP A 4 -29.40 29.20 8.39
N ILE A 5 -30.36 29.94 7.83
CA ILE A 5 -30.43 30.22 6.38
C ILE A 5 -29.27 31.13 5.95
N GLN A 6 -28.84 32.04 6.83
CA GLN A 6 -27.69 32.90 6.60
C GLN A 6 -26.37 32.14 6.82
N ALA A 7 -26.32 31.25 7.81
CA ALA A 7 -25.17 30.37 8.06
C ALA A 7 -24.90 29.42 6.86
N GLN A 8 -25.96 28.93 6.21
CA GLN A 8 -25.85 28.13 4.98
C GLN A 8 -25.23 28.86 3.78
N GLN A 9 -25.15 30.20 3.81
CA GLN A 9 -24.54 31.01 2.75
C GLN A 9 -23.05 31.31 3.01
N LEU A 10 -22.50 30.88 4.15
CA LEU A 10 -21.08 31.02 4.45
C LEU A 10 -20.22 30.19 3.46
N GLN A 11 -19.05 30.74 3.10
CA GLN A 11 -18.08 30.09 2.22
C GLN A 11 -16.67 30.15 2.82
N GLY A 12 -15.75 29.32 2.29
CA GLY A 12 -14.34 29.30 2.71
C GLY A 12 -14.14 29.00 4.20
N ASP A 13 -13.21 29.71 4.84
CA ASP A 13 -12.84 29.49 6.24
C ASP A 13 -14.01 29.67 7.22
N ALA A 14 -14.99 30.54 6.91
CA ALA A 14 -16.18 30.72 7.75
C ALA A 14 -17.08 29.48 7.73
N LEU A 15 -17.20 28.82 6.57
CA LEU A 15 -17.93 27.55 6.44
C LEU A 15 -17.21 26.42 7.18
N HIS A 16 -15.89 26.34 7.10
CA HIS A 16 -15.11 25.34 7.84
C HIS A 16 -15.17 25.55 9.36
N GLN A 17 -15.11 26.80 9.84
CA GLN A 17 -15.33 27.11 11.25
C GLN A 17 -16.75 26.73 11.70
N MET A 18 -17.78 27.01 10.88
CA MET A 18 -19.15 26.58 11.15
C MET A 18 -19.27 25.05 11.21
N GLN A 19 -18.67 24.32 10.28
CA GLN A 19 -18.64 22.85 10.28
C GLN A 19 -17.99 22.28 11.54
N ALA A 20 -16.92 22.90 12.03
CA ALA A 20 -16.21 22.47 13.24
C ALA A 20 -17.01 22.66 14.55
N LEU A 21 -18.08 23.45 14.56
CA LEU A 21 -18.99 23.56 15.70
C LEU A 21 -19.84 22.29 15.91
N TYR A 22 -20.00 21.47 14.87
CA TYR A 22 -20.88 20.30 14.85
C TYR A 22 -20.09 19.00 14.95
N GLY A 23 -20.64 18.02 15.66
CA GLY A 23 -19.94 16.75 15.94
C GLY A 23 -20.81 15.75 16.70
N GLN A 24 -20.18 14.82 17.41
CA GLN A 24 -20.92 13.82 18.20
C GLN A 24 -21.67 14.42 19.40
N HIS A 25 -21.25 15.58 19.89
CA HIS A 25 -21.93 16.35 20.93
C HIS A 25 -23.25 16.95 20.43
N PHE A 26 -23.27 17.51 19.22
CA PHE A 26 -24.48 18.03 18.60
C PHE A 26 -24.43 17.84 17.06
N PRO A 27 -25.27 16.97 16.47
CA PRO A 27 -25.27 16.71 15.04
C PRO A 27 -25.79 17.91 14.22
N ILE A 28 -25.13 18.20 13.09
CA ILE A 28 -25.54 19.29 12.17
C ILE A 28 -26.91 19.02 11.54
N GLU A 29 -27.30 17.75 11.39
CA GLU A 29 -28.62 17.34 10.92
C GLU A 29 -29.72 17.77 11.89
N VAL A 30 -29.50 17.65 13.21
CA VAL A 30 -30.45 18.12 14.23
C VAL A 30 -30.62 19.64 14.14
N ARG A 31 -29.52 20.39 14.03
CA ARG A 31 -29.55 21.83 13.77
C ARG A 31 -30.35 22.15 12.50
N HIS A 32 -30.11 21.44 11.42
CA HIS A 32 -30.74 21.69 10.12
C HIS A 32 -32.26 21.46 10.19
N TYR A 33 -32.68 20.26 10.59
CA TYR A 33 -34.08 19.86 10.56
C TYR A 33 -34.92 20.53 11.65
N LEU A 34 -34.35 20.89 12.81
CA LEU A 34 -35.06 21.61 13.88
C LEU A 34 -34.64 23.08 14.03
N SER A 35 -34.01 23.67 13.02
CA SER A 35 -33.51 25.05 13.03
C SER A 35 -34.52 26.08 13.56
N GLN A 36 -35.75 26.06 13.06
CA GLN A 36 -36.83 26.96 13.51
C GLN A 36 -37.22 26.73 14.98
N TRP A 37 -37.31 25.47 15.43
CA TRP A 37 -37.68 25.15 16.81
C TRP A 37 -36.58 25.58 17.78
N ILE A 38 -35.32 25.24 17.47
CA ILE A 38 -34.14 25.58 18.27
C ILE A 38 -34.01 27.10 18.40
N GLU A 39 -34.12 27.86 17.29
CA GLU A 39 -34.01 29.32 17.32
C GLU A 39 -35.18 30.02 18.04
N SER A 40 -36.32 29.33 18.23
CA SER A 40 -37.48 29.86 18.96
C SER A 40 -37.43 29.68 20.48
N GLN A 41 -36.52 28.84 21.01
CA GLN A 41 -36.40 28.62 22.46
C GLN A 41 -35.56 29.72 23.12
N ALA A 42 -35.95 30.12 24.33
CA ALA A 42 -35.29 31.17 25.10
C ALA A 42 -34.04 30.65 25.84
N TRP A 43 -33.06 30.08 25.13
CA TRP A 43 -31.85 29.49 25.73
C TRP A 43 -31.07 30.46 26.65
N ASP A 44 -31.03 31.75 26.30
CA ASP A 44 -30.36 32.78 27.10
C ASP A 44 -31.13 33.20 28.36
N SER A 45 -32.38 32.77 28.53
CA SER A 45 -33.18 33.01 29.74
C SER A 45 -32.93 32.00 30.87
N ILE A 46 -32.08 30.99 30.62
CA ILE A 46 -31.69 30.00 31.62
C ILE A 46 -30.38 30.45 32.28
N ASP A 47 -30.45 30.65 33.59
CA ASP A 47 -29.29 30.91 34.43
C ASP A 47 -28.49 29.61 34.62
N LEU A 48 -27.25 29.60 34.12
CA LEU A 48 -26.38 28.43 34.11
C LEU A 48 -25.78 28.11 35.48
N ASP A 49 -25.86 29.05 36.43
CA ASP A 49 -25.32 28.92 37.79
C ASP A 49 -26.41 28.64 38.83
N ASN A 50 -27.69 28.67 38.45
CA ASN A 50 -28.82 28.36 39.32
C ASN A 50 -29.35 26.92 39.13
N PRO A 51 -29.08 25.99 40.07
CA PRO A 51 -29.50 24.60 39.94
C PRO A 51 -31.03 24.38 39.96
N GLN A 52 -31.83 25.36 40.38
CA GLN A 52 -33.29 25.26 40.32
C GLN A 52 -33.82 25.33 38.88
N GLU A 53 -33.04 25.87 37.94
CA GLU A 53 -33.45 25.98 36.54
C GLU A 53 -33.20 24.71 35.72
N ASN A 54 -32.56 23.68 36.31
CA ASN A 54 -32.33 22.38 35.67
C ASN A 54 -33.63 21.70 35.22
N ILE A 55 -34.76 22.00 35.87
CA ILE A 55 -36.10 21.55 35.44
C ILE A 55 -36.46 22.12 34.06
N LYS A 56 -36.16 23.41 33.79
CA LYS A 56 -36.36 24.04 32.48
C LYS A 56 -35.46 23.41 31.42
N ALA A 57 -34.19 23.15 31.76
CA ALA A 57 -33.25 22.48 30.87
C ALA A 57 -33.68 21.05 30.51
N THR A 58 -34.25 20.32 31.49
CA THR A 58 -34.83 18.98 31.28
C THR A 58 -36.03 19.04 30.32
N GLN A 59 -36.95 20.00 30.52
CA GLN A 59 -38.09 20.23 29.63
C GLN A 59 -37.66 20.57 28.19
N LEU A 60 -36.57 21.32 28.01
CA LEU A 60 -36.02 21.60 26.68
C LEU A 60 -35.36 20.38 26.02
N LEU A 61 -34.71 19.50 26.78
CA LEU A 61 -34.21 18.22 26.29
C LEU A 61 -35.36 17.31 25.84
N GLU A 62 -36.40 17.15 26.68
CA GLU A 62 -37.60 16.37 26.34
C GLU A 62 -38.30 16.93 25.10
N GLY A 63 -38.48 18.25 25.00
CA GLY A 63 -39.07 18.91 23.84
C GLY A 63 -38.26 18.71 22.55
N LEU A 64 -36.93 18.77 22.62
CA LEU A 64 -36.04 18.52 21.48
C LEU A 64 -36.14 17.07 20.99
N VAL A 65 -36.17 16.11 21.91
CA VAL A 65 -36.34 14.68 21.61
C VAL A 65 -37.71 14.40 20.98
N GLN A 66 -38.79 14.98 21.52
CA GLN A 66 -40.14 14.84 20.97
C GLN A 66 -40.26 15.42 19.56
N GLU A 67 -39.73 16.61 19.28
CA GLU A 67 -39.77 17.18 17.92
C GLU A 67 -38.89 16.40 16.93
N LEU A 68 -37.77 15.80 17.37
CA LEU A 68 -37.01 14.86 16.52
C LEU A 68 -37.80 13.60 16.17
N GLN A 69 -38.44 12.97 17.17
CA GLN A 69 -39.27 11.77 16.97
C GLN A 69 -40.45 12.07 16.04
N LYS A 70 -41.21 13.13 16.32
CA LYS A 70 -42.30 13.62 15.46
C LYS A 70 -41.82 13.90 14.03
N LYS A 71 -40.66 14.54 13.85
CA LYS A 71 -40.12 14.85 12.52
C LYS A 71 -39.60 13.61 11.78
N ALA A 72 -39.17 12.56 12.50
CA ALA A 72 -38.87 11.25 11.94
C ALA A 72 -40.13 10.50 11.50
N GLU A 73 -41.20 10.55 12.30
CA GLU A 73 -42.49 9.90 11.99
C GLU A 73 -43.15 10.47 10.72
N HIS A 74 -43.02 11.78 10.50
CA HIS A 74 -43.55 12.46 9.31
C HIS A 74 -42.76 12.17 8.01
N GLN A 75 -41.63 11.46 8.05
CA GLN A 75 -40.94 11.03 6.83
C GLN A 75 -41.59 9.76 6.26
N VAL A 76 -42.08 9.85 5.02
CA VAL A 76 -42.76 8.77 4.28
C VAL A 76 -42.17 8.69 2.86
N GLY A 77 -41.99 7.47 2.34
CA GLY A 77 -41.39 7.20 1.03
C GLY A 77 -39.98 6.61 1.12
N GLU A 78 -39.45 6.12 -0.01
CA GLU A 78 -38.13 5.45 -0.07
C GLU A 78 -36.99 6.40 0.32
N ASP A 79 -36.98 7.63 -0.19
CA ASP A 79 -35.99 8.66 0.18
C ASP A 79 -36.10 9.10 1.66
N GLY A 80 -37.31 9.04 2.23
CA GLY A 80 -37.58 9.43 3.62
C GLY A 80 -37.14 8.38 4.65
N PHE A 81 -36.98 7.11 4.26
CA PHE A 81 -36.69 6.00 5.18
C PHE A 81 -35.34 6.15 5.88
N LEU A 82 -34.28 6.52 5.14
CA LEU A 82 -32.95 6.72 5.71
C LEU A 82 -32.93 7.89 6.71
N LEU A 83 -33.67 8.96 6.40
CA LEU A 83 -33.78 10.14 7.26
C LEU A 83 -34.54 9.82 8.55
N LYS A 84 -35.62 9.01 8.47
CA LYS A 84 -36.36 8.52 9.63
C LYS A 84 -35.47 7.77 10.62
N ILE A 85 -34.63 6.85 10.14
CA ILE A 85 -33.68 6.10 10.97
C ILE A 85 -32.66 7.05 11.62
N LYS A 86 -32.08 7.98 10.85
CA LYS A 86 -31.12 8.96 11.37
C LYS A 86 -31.71 9.84 12.47
N LEU A 87 -32.87 10.45 12.24
CA LEU A 87 -33.52 11.32 13.22
C LEU A 87 -33.91 10.57 14.51
N GLY A 88 -34.38 9.32 14.41
CA GLY A 88 -34.64 8.46 15.57
C GLY A 88 -33.36 8.09 16.34
N HIS A 89 -32.25 7.84 15.63
CA HIS A 89 -30.94 7.63 16.25
C HIS A 89 -30.46 8.87 17.01
N TYR A 90 -30.53 10.06 16.39
CA TYR A 90 -30.13 11.32 17.05
C TYR A 90 -30.99 11.66 18.27
N ALA A 91 -32.30 11.38 18.24
CA ALA A 91 -33.16 11.55 19.41
C ALA A 91 -32.67 10.69 20.59
N THR A 92 -32.36 9.42 20.33
CA THR A 92 -31.83 8.48 21.33
C THR A 92 -30.43 8.88 21.81
N GLN A 93 -29.56 9.34 20.90
CA GLN A 93 -28.19 9.78 21.20
C GLN A 93 -28.18 11.04 22.09
N LEU A 94 -28.98 12.05 21.77
CA LEU A 94 -29.06 13.28 22.55
C LEU A 94 -29.67 13.03 23.92
N GLN A 95 -30.69 12.17 24.01
CA GLN A 95 -31.23 11.74 25.30
C GLN A 95 -30.14 11.06 26.15
N ASN A 96 -29.48 10.01 25.64
CA ASN A 96 -28.41 9.32 26.38
C ASN A 96 -27.23 10.21 26.79
N THR A 97 -26.91 11.23 25.99
CA THR A 97 -25.79 12.16 26.26
C THR A 97 -26.14 13.20 27.32
N TYR A 98 -27.37 13.74 27.31
CA TYR A 98 -27.74 14.91 28.12
C TYR A 98 -28.74 14.64 29.24
N ASP A 99 -29.40 13.48 29.31
CA ASP A 99 -30.36 13.11 30.36
C ASP A 99 -29.79 13.26 31.79
N ARG A 100 -28.51 12.92 31.97
CA ARG A 100 -27.82 13.06 33.27
C ARG A 100 -27.42 14.50 33.61
N CYS A 101 -27.23 15.36 32.60
CA CYS A 101 -26.76 16.74 32.74
C CYS A 101 -27.45 17.69 31.72
N PRO A 102 -28.77 17.97 31.83
CA PRO A 102 -29.48 18.77 30.82
C PRO A 102 -28.94 20.19 30.63
N MET A 103 -28.29 20.76 31.66
CA MET A 103 -27.62 22.07 31.58
C MET A 103 -26.47 22.10 30.54
N GLU A 104 -25.82 20.97 30.26
CA GLU A 104 -24.78 20.90 29.22
C GLU A 104 -25.35 20.99 27.80
N LEU A 105 -26.61 20.57 27.58
CA LEU A 105 -27.30 20.80 26.31
C LEU A 105 -27.52 22.31 26.08
N VAL A 106 -27.96 23.01 27.13
CA VAL A 106 -28.17 24.47 27.09
C VAL A 106 -26.84 25.20 26.81
N ARG A 107 -25.75 24.81 27.49
CA ARG A 107 -24.40 25.34 27.23
C ARG A 107 -23.95 25.10 25.79
N CYS A 108 -24.14 23.88 25.29
CA CYS A 108 -23.79 23.50 23.92
C CYS A 108 -24.55 24.31 22.87
N ILE A 109 -25.89 24.39 22.98
CA ILE A 109 -26.71 25.10 21.98
C ILE A 109 -26.45 26.62 22.04
N ARG A 110 -26.28 27.22 23.23
CA ARG A 110 -25.90 28.64 23.35
C ARG A 110 -24.54 28.92 22.69
N HIS A 111 -23.55 28.06 22.90
CA HIS A 111 -22.24 28.18 22.26
C HIS A 111 -22.33 28.10 20.72
N ILE A 112 -23.11 27.15 20.20
CA ILE A 112 -23.34 27.00 18.75
C ILE A 112 -24.02 28.25 18.18
N LEU A 113 -25.17 28.65 18.72
CA LEU A 113 -25.94 29.80 18.21
C LEU A 113 -25.15 31.12 18.29
N TYR A 114 -24.35 31.31 19.34
CA TYR A 114 -23.47 32.47 19.47
C TYR A 114 -22.40 32.52 18.37
N ASN A 115 -21.69 31.41 18.14
CA ASN A 115 -20.64 31.35 17.12
C ASN A 115 -21.21 31.44 15.70
N GLU A 116 -22.38 30.85 15.42
CA GLU A 116 -23.08 31.04 14.14
C GLU A 116 -23.41 32.51 13.89
N GLN A 117 -24.01 33.19 14.86
CA GLN A 117 -24.29 34.63 14.73
C GLN A 117 -23.00 35.45 14.58
N ARG A 118 -21.90 35.07 15.24
CA ARG A 118 -20.60 35.73 15.09
C ARG A 118 -20.07 35.56 13.66
N LEU A 119 -20.01 34.33 13.14
CA LEU A 119 -19.54 34.01 11.80
C LEU A 119 -20.39 34.67 10.70
N VAL A 120 -21.72 34.69 10.86
CA VAL A 120 -22.62 35.40 9.93
C VAL A 120 -22.37 36.90 9.95
N ARG A 121 -22.17 37.53 11.13
CA ARG A 121 -21.82 38.96 11.23
C ARG A 121 -20.44 39.26 10.64
N GLU A 122 -19.45 38.40 10.89
CA GLU A 122 -18.09 38.49 10.34
C GLU A 122 -18.10 38.40 8.81
N ALA A 123 -18.86 37.46 8.22
CA ALA A 123 -19.01 37.33 6.77
C ALA A 123 -19.83 38.47 6.14
N THR A 124 -20.82 39.03 6.86
CA THR A 124 -21.63 40.16 6.35
C THR A 124 -20.85 41.48 6.38
N ASN A 125 -19.95 41.68 7.35
CA ASN A 125 -19.18 42.91 7.51
C ASN A 125 -17.77 42.85 6.90
N GLY A 126 -17.26 41.65 6.61
CA GLY A 126 -15.87 41.42 6.19
C GLY A 126 -15.69 41.34 4.68
N THR A 127 -15.42 42.47 4.03
CA THR A 127 -14.81 42.53 2.69
C THR A 127 -13.39 41.94 2.70
N SER A 128 -13.32 40.60 2.72
CA SER A 128 -12.06 39.84 2.77
C SER A 128 -11.51 39.60 1.36
N PRO A 129 -10.21 39.83 1.10
CA PRO A 129 -9.64 39.74 -0.25
C PRO A 129 -9.70 38.33 -0.86
N ALA A 130 -9.95 37.28 -0.06
CA ALA A 130 -10.16 35.92 -0.55
C ALA A 130 -11.44 35.77 -1.40
N GLY A 131 -12.49 36.57 -1.14
CA GLY A 131 -13.72 36.53 -1.95
C GLY A 131 -13.51 36.99 -3.39
N SER A 132 -12.67 38.02 -3.58
CA SER A 132 -12.33 38.59 -4.89
C SER A 132 -11.77 37.55 -5.89
N LEU A 133 -10.98 36.58 -5.39
CA LEU A 133 -10.42 35.51 -6.21
C LEU A 133 -11.46 34.46 -6.62
N ALA A 134 -12.41 34.14 -5.74
CA ALA A 134 -13.52 33.23 -6.06
C ALA A 134 -14.51 33.87 -7.05
N ASP A 135 -14.82 35.15 -6.86
CA ASP A 135 -15.67 35.93 -7.77
C ASP A 135 -15.03 36.05 -9.17
N ALA A 136 -13.72 36.32 -9.24
CA ALA A 136 -12.98 36.39 -10.51
C ALA A 136 -12.95 35.04 -11.25
N MET A 137 -12.75 33.93 -10.55
CA MET A 137 -12.84 32.58 -11.15
C MET A 137 -14.25 32.27 -11.66
N SER A 138 -15.28 32.61 -10.87
CA SER A 138 -16.68 32.44 -11.25
C SER A 138 -17.04 33.26 -12.50
N GLN A 139 -16.55 34.50 -12.59
CA GLN A 139 -16.72 35.36 -13.77
C GLN A 139 -16.02 34.79 -15.02
N LYS A 140 -14.80 34.26 -14.88
CA LYS A 140 -14.09 33.55 -15.97
C LYS A 140 -14.89 32.34 -16.46
N HIS A 141 -15.41 31.52 -15.55
CA HIS A 141 -16.25 30.36 -15.88
C HIS A 141 -17.54 30.76 -16.63
N LEU A 142 -18.16 31.89 -16.25
CA LEU A 142 -19.32 32.42 -16.94
C LEU A 142 -18.97 32.82 -18.38
N GLN A 143 -17.87 33.57 -18.56
CA GLN A 143 -17.41 34.01 -19.88
C GLN A 143 -17.08 32.83 -20.81
N ILE A 144 -16.40 31.80 -20.30
CA ILE A 144 -16.12 30.57 -21.04
C ILE A 144 -17.43 29.92 -21.54
N ASN A 145 -18.46 29.83 -20.70
CA ASN A 145 -19.75 29.27 -21.10
C ASN A 145 -20.54 30.16 -22.07
N GLN A 146 -20.39 31.49 -22.02
CA GLN A 146 -20.99 32.41 -22.99
C GLN A 146 -20.39 32.20 -24.39
N THR A 147 -19.06 32.12 -24.52
CA THR A 147 -18.40 31.83 -25.81
C THR A 147 -18.80 30.45 -26.36
N PHE A 148 -19.03 29.46 -25.50
CA PHE A 148 -19.56 28.15 -25.93
C PHE A 148 -20.96 28.25 -26.55
N GLU A 149 -21.84 29.09 -26.00
CA GLU A 149 -23.18 29.29 -26.54
C GLU A 149 -23.13 30.06 -27.87
N GLU A 150 -22.25 31.06 -28.01
CA GLU A 150 -21.96 31.72 -29.28
C GLU A 150 -21.48 30.72 -30.34
N LEU A 151 -20.48 29.90 -30.02
CA LEU A 151 -19.96 28.84 -30.91
C LEU A 151 -21.05 27.82 -31.29
N ARG A 152 -21.94 27.46 -30.37
CA ARG A 152 -23.09 26.57 -30.61
C ARG A 152 -24.07 27.18 -31.62
N LEU A 153 -24.40 28.46 -31.45
CA LEU A 153 -25.32 29.17 -32.35
C LEU A 153 -24.73 29.32 -33.75
N VAL A 154 -23.45 29.72 -33.87
CA VAL A 154 -22.79 29.86 -35.18
C VAL A 154 -22.64 28.51 -35.89
N THR A 155 -22.29 27.44 -35.17
CA THR A 155 -22.20 26.07 -35.74
C THR A 155 -23.56 25.53 -36.21
N GLN A 156 -24.65 25.98 -35.58
CA GLN A 156 -26.01 25.64 -36.00
C GLN A 156 -26.45 26.44 -37.24
N ASP A 157 -25.99 27.69 -37.37
CA ASP A 157 -26.23 28.53 -38.56
C ASP A 157 -25.54 27.95 -39.80
N THR A 158 -24.26 27.55 -39.69
CA THR A 158 -23.52 26.90 -40.80
C THR A 158 -24.14 25.57 -41.23
N GLU A 159 -24.71 24.76 -40.31
CA GLU A 159 -25.46 23.55 -40.68
C GLU A 159 -26.74 23.89 -41.47
N ASN A 160 -27.43 24.98 -41.12
CA ASN A 160 -28.64 25.40 -41.82
C ASN A 160 -28.32 25.89 -43.24
N GLU A 161 -27.23 26.64 -43.40
CA GLU A 161 -26.74 27.08 -44.70
C GLU A 161 -26.20 25.93 -45.55
N LEU A 162 -25.49 24.97 -44.96
CA LEU A 162 -25.08 23.74 -45.64
C LEU A 162 -26.28 22.93 -46.15
N LYS A 163 -27.35 22.79 -45.36
CA LYS A 163 -28.60 22.15 -45.79
C LYS A 163 -29.27 22.91 -46.93
N LYS A 164 -29.31 24.25 -46.86
CA LYS A 164 -29.86 25.10 -47.92
C LYS A 164 -29.04 24.96 -49.21
N LEU A 165 -27.72 25.03 -49.12
CA LEU A 165 -26.78 24.84 -50.22
C LEU A 165 -26.98 23.47 -50.88
N GLN A 166 -27.11 22.40 -50.07
CA GLN A 166 -27.42 21.05 -50.56
C GLN A 166 -28.74 21.01 -51.35
N GLN A 167 -29.82 21.57 -50.80
CA GLN A 167 -31.13 21.61 -51.48
C GLN A 167 -31.09 22.40 -52.80
N THR A 168 -30.40 23.55 -52.82
CA THR A 168 -30.21 24.34 -54.04
C THR A 168 -29.38 23.57 -55.07
N GLN A 169 -28.34 22.84 -54.65
CA GLN A 169 -27.52 22.03 -55.55
C GLN A 169 -28.28 20.83 -56.12
N GLU A 170 -29.07 20.13 -55.30
CA GLU A 170 -29.93 19.03 -55.75
C GLU A 170 -30.97 19.53 -56.78
N TYR A 171 -31.61 20.67 -56.53
CA TYR A 171 -32.53 21.30 -57.48
C TYR A 171 -31.82 21.73 -58.78
N PHE A 172 -30.64 22.32 -58.68
CA PHE A 172 -29.81 22.69 -59.84
C PHE A 172 -29.49 21.48 -60.72
N ILE A 173 -29.08 20.36 -60.13
CA ILE A 173 -28.77 19.11 -60.85
C ILE A 173 -30.01 18.61 -61.60
N ILE A 174 -31.20 18.67 -61.00
CA ILE A 174 -32.46 18.29 -61.66
C ILE A 174 -32.76 19.21 -62.87
N GLN A 175 -32.60 20.53 -62.72
CA GLN A 175 -32.82 21.47 -63.82
C GLN A 175 -31.78 21.31 -64.95
N TYR A 176 -30.53 20.99 -64.60
CA TYR A 176 -29.47 20.69 -65.57
C TYR A 176 -29.79 19.41 -66.37
N GLN A 177 -30.32 18.37 -65.71
CA GLN A 177 -30.81 17.16 -66.38
C GLN A 177 -31.99 17.43 -67.31
N GLU A 178 -32.95 18.30 -66.93
CA GLU A 178 -34.04 18.69 -67.84
C GLU A 178 -33.52 19.50 -69.03
N SER A 179 -32.49 20.32 -68.85
CA SER A 179 -31.82 21.02 -69.97
C SER A 179 -31.23 20.03 -70.98
N LEU A 180 -30.49 19.02 -70.51
CA LEU A 180 -29.99 17.93 -71.36
C LEU A 180 -31.14 17.15 -72.03
N ARG A 181 -32.27 16.96 -71.35
CA ARG A 181 -33.46 16.29 -71.91
C ARG A 181 -34.15 17.13 -72.99
N ILE A 182 -34.20 18.46 -72.83
CA ILE A 182 -34.69 19.40 -73.85
C ILE A 182 -33.72 19.40 -75.05
N GLN A 183 -32.41 19.41 -74.80
CA GLN A 183 -31.39 19.31 -75.86
C GLN A 183 -31.52 18.01 -76.67
N ALA A 184 -31.80 16.88 -76.02
CA ALA A 184 -32.08 15.60 -76.69
C ALA A 184 -33.40 15.61 -77.50
N GLN A 185 -34.40 16.40 -77.10
CA GLN A 185 -35.65 16.55 -77.89
C GLN A 185 -35.41 17.25 -79.23
N PHE A 186 -34.41 18.13 -79.36
CA PHE A 186 -34.06 18.71 -80.67
C PHE A 186 -33.65 17.66 -81.69
N ALA A 187 -32.91 16.62 -81.29
CA ALA A 187 -32.55 15.52 -82.18
C ALA A 187 -33.78 14.71 -82.66
N GLN A 188 -34.88 14.73 -81.90
CA GLN A 188 -36.13 14.03 -82.24
C GLN A 188 -37.06 14.83 -83.17
N LEU A 189 -36.88 16.15 -83.28
CA LEU A 189 -37.68 17.02 -84.17
C LEU A 189 -37.60 16.63 -85.65
N ALA A 190 -36.54 15.93 -86.06
CA ALA A 190 -36.34 15.43 -87.42
C ALA A 190 -37.46 14.50 -87.92
N GLN A 191 -38.25 13.90 -87.03
CA GLN A 191 -39.36 12.99 -87.37
C GLN A 191 -40.72 13.68 -87.56
N LEU A 192 -40.84 14.98 -87.26
CA LEU A 192 -42.12 15.71 -87.28
C LEU A 192 -42.39 16.46 -88.60
N ASN A 193 -43.67 16.68 -88.88
CA ASN A 193 -44.22 17.41 -90.03
C ASN A 193 -43.84 18.92 -90.01
N PRO A 194 -43.67 19.58 -91.18
CA PRO A 194 -42.91 20.84 -91.27
C PRO A 194 -43.47 22.03 -90.45
N GLN A 195 -44.79 22.24 -90.44
CA GLN A 195 -45.41 23.32 -89.67
C GLN A 195 -45.34 23.07 -88.16
N GLU A 196 -45.59 21.83 -87.73
CA GLU A 196 -45.51 21.45 -86.31
C GLU A 196 -44.06 21.53 -85.82
N ARG A 197 -43.10 21.06 -86.63
CA ARG A 197 -41.66 21.15 -86.35
C ARG A 197 -41.24 22.59 -86.03
N LEU A 198 -41.54 23.54 -86.92
CA LEU A 198 -41.14 24.94 -86.75
C LEU A 198 -41.69 25.55 -85.45
N SER A 199 -42.96 25.28 -85.13
CA SER A 199 -43.60 25.78 -83.90
C SER A 199 -43.01 25.17 -82.62
N ARG A 200 -42.68 23.87 -82.67
CA ARG A 200 -42.17 23.10 -81.53
C ARG A 200 -40.69 23.36 -81.28
N GLU A 201 -39.92 23.55 -82.35
CA GLU A 201 -38.53 24.01 -82.35
C GLU A 201 -38.42 25.40 -81.71
N THR A 202 -39.26 26.35 -82.14
CA THR A 202 -39.31 27.71 -81.54
C THR A 202 -39.65 27.66 -80.04
N ALA A 203 -40.63 26.84 -79.65
CA ALA A 203 -41.01 26.69 -78.24
C ALA A 203 -39.92 26.01 -77.40
N LEU A 204 -39.18 25.04 -77.95
CA LEU A 204 -38.05 24.39 -77.29
C LEU A 204 -36.85 25.35 -77.16
N GLN A 205 -36.56 26.17 -78.19
CA GLN A 205 -35.51 27.18 -78.12
C GLN A 205 -35.79 28.23 -77.04
N GLN A 206 -37.02 28.73 -76.96
CA GLN A 206 -37.42 29.67 -75.90
C GLN A 206 -37.25 29.06 -74.50
N LYS A 207 -37.65 27.79 -74.31
CA LYS A 207 -37.43 27.07 -73.05
C LYS A 207 -35.96 26.88 -72.74
N GLN A 208 -35.16 26.42 -73.71
CA GLN A 208 -33.72 26.21 -73.56
C GLN A 208 -33.02 27.50 -73.14
N VAL A 209 -33.22 28.61 -73.86
CA VAL A 209 -32.60 29.91 -73.53
C VAL A 209 -33.02 30.38 -72.13
N SER A 210 -34.29 30.21 -71.74
CA SER A 210 -34.76 30.57 -70.39
C SER A 210 -34.12 29.72 -69.28
N LEU A 211 -33.90 28.43 -69.55
CA LEU A 211 -33.33 27.47 -68.61
C LEU A 211 -31.81 27.60 -68.50
N GLU A 212 -31.10 27.83 -69.60
CA GLU A 212 -29.67 28.13 -69.62
C GLU A 212 -29.35 29.45 -68.91
N ALA A 213 -30.16 30.49 -69.12
CA ALA A 213 -30.03 31.75 -68.38
C ALA A 213 -30.28 31.57 -66.87
N TRP A 214 -31.23 30.70 -66.49
CA TRP A 214 -31.45 30.35 -65.08
C TRP A 214 -30.28 29.55 -64.52
N LEU A 215 -29.80 28.52 -65.21
CA LEU A 215 -28.65 27.70 -64.79
C LEU A 215 -27.39 28.56 -64.59
N GLN A 216 -27.08 29.49 -65.49
CA GLN A 216 -25.90 30.36 -65.35
C GLN A 216 -26.00 31.25 -64.10
N ARG A 217 -27.19 31.76 -63.78
CA ARG A 217 -27.45 32.57 -62.58
C ARG A 217 -27.41 31.74 -61.30
N GLU A 218 -27.99 30.54 -61.33
CA GLU A 218 -28.03 29.66 -60.16
C GLU A 218 -26.65 29.08 -59.86
N ALA A 219 -25.82 28.79 -60.88
CA ALA A 219 -24.43 28.38 -60.69
C ALA A 219 -23.59 29.48 -59.99
N GLN A 220 -23.79 30.75 -60.34
CA GLN A 220 -23.18 31.87 -59.61
C GLN A 220 -23.67 31.96 -58.16
N THR A 221 -24.96 31.73 -57.94
CA THR A 221 -25.59 31.76 -56.60
C THR A 221 -25.07 30.61 -55.72
N LEU A 222 -24.94 29.40 -56.28
CA LEU A 222 -24.30 28.25 -55.62
C LEU A 222 -22.84 28.53 -55.26
N GLN A 223 -22.08 29.13 -56.18
CA GLN A 223 -20.68 29.46 -55.91
C GLN A 223 -20.55 30.53 -54.82
N GLN A 224 -21.43 31.53 -54.79
CA GLN A 224 -21.49 32.51 -53.71
C GLN A 224 -21.78 31.84 -52.36
N TYR A 225 -22.82 31.00 -52.27
CA TYR A 225 -23.15 30.28 -51.03
C TYR A 225 -22.02 29.34 -50.56
N ARG A 226 -21.27 28.73 -51.49
CA ARG A 226 -20.07 27.93 -51.13
C ARG A 226 -18.96 28.78 -50.50
N VAL A 227 -18.69 29.98 -51.05
CA VAL A 227 -17.69 30.91 -50.48
C VAL A 227 -18.15 31.46 -49.13
N GLU A 228 -19.40 31.91 -49.02
CA GLU A 228 -19.98 32.44 -47.77
C GLU A 228 -19.92 31.41 -46.62
N LEU A 229 -20.25 30.14 -46.92
CA LEU A 229 -20.15 29.04 -45.96
C LEU A 229 -18.69 28.75 -45.55
N ALA A 230 -17.75 28.75 -46.49
CA ALA A 230 -16.33 28.55 -46.20
C ALA A 230 -15.75 29.68 -45.33
N GLU A 231 -16.08 30.95 -45.63
CA GLU A 231 -15.69 32.09 -44.78
C GLU A 231 -16.28 32.00 -43.36
N LYS A 232 -17.54 31.56 -43.23
CA LYS A 232 -18.18 31.37 -41.92
C LYS A 232 -17.51 30.27 -41.12
N HIS A 233 -17.14 29.15 -41.75
CA HIS A 233 -16.32 28.14 -41.08
C HIS A 233 -14.98 28.71 -40.65
N GLN A 234 -14.26 29.45 -41.50
CA GLN A 234 -12.98 30.07 -41.14
C GLN A 234 -13.09 30.99 -39.91
N LYS A 235 -14.13 31.85 -39.86
CA LYS A 235 -14.44 32.72 -38.70
C LYS A 235 -14.79 31.89 -37.44
N THR A 236 -15.55 30.81 -37.61
CA THR A 236 -15.92 29.89 -36.51
C THR A 236 -14.68 29.20 -35.93
N LEU A 237 -13.77 28.73 -36.79
CA LEU A 237 -12.52 28.08 -36.36
C LEU A 237 -11.56 29.04 -35.64
N GLN A 238 -11.53 30.32 -36.02
CA GLN A 238 -10.75 31.34 -35.30
C GLN A 238 -11.28 31.53 -33.87
N LEU A 239 -12.60 31.63 -33.68
CA LEU A 239 -13.22 31.71 -32.35
C LEU A 239 -13.00 30.43 -31.53
N LEU A 240 -13.11 29.27 -32.19
CA LEU A 240 -12.91 27.95 -31.59
C LEU A 240 -11.46 27.74 -31.16
N ARG A 241 -10.48 28.21 -31.94
CA ARG A 241 -9.05 28.20 -31.57
C ARG A 241 -8.76 29.10 -30.38
N LYS A 242 -9.33 30.31 -30.34
CA LYS A 242 -9.22 31.22 -29.19
C LYS A 242 -9.78 30.59 -27.92
N GLN A 243 -10.96 29.98 -28.00
CA GLN A 243 -11.59 29.28 -26.88
C GLN A 243 -10.79 28.05 -26.44
N GLN A 244 -10.23 27.30 -27.40
CA GLN A 244 -9.33 26.17 -27.13
C GLN A 244 -8.09 26.60 -26.35
N THR A 245 -7.42 27.69 -26.75
CA THR A 245 -6.23 28.21 -26.04
C THR A 245 -6.57 28.60 -24.60
N ILE A 246 -7.69 29.28 -24.34
CA ILE A 246 -8.09 29.61 -22.96
C ILE A 246 -8.27 28.34 -22.10
N ILE A 247 -8.88 27.28 -22.65
CA ILE A 247 -9.14 26.05 -21.88
C ILE A 247 -7.88 25.19 -21.71
N LEU A 248 -7.02 25.08 -22.73
CA LEU A 248 -5.86 24.20 -22.73
C LEU A 248 -4.59 24.85 -22.17
N ASP A 249 -4.36 26.13 -22.48
CA ASP A 249 -3.12 26.85 -22.18
C ASP A 249 -3.22 27.65 -20.86
N ASP A 250 -4.41 28.16 -20.49
CA ASP A 250 -4.64 28.74 -19.15
C ASP A 250 -5.18 27.70 -18.16
N GLU A 251 -6.44 27.27 -18.32
CA GLU A 251 -7.19 26.56 -17.25
C GLU A 251 -6.62 25.17 -16.95
N LEU A 252 -6.28 24.39 -17.99
CA LEU A 252 -5.67 23.07 -17.85
C LEU A 252 -4.23 23.15 -17.31
N ILE A 253 -3.44 24.17 -17.70
CA ILE A 253 -2.10 24.39 -17.13
C ILE A 253 -2.20 24.82 -15.67
N GLN A 254 -3.15 25.70 -15.32
CA GLN A 254 -3.41 26.09 -13.93
C GLN A 254 -3.89 24.90 -13.08
N TRP A 255 -4.67 23.98 -13.63
CA TRP A 255 -5.01 22.73 -12.94
C TRP A 255 -3.79 21.81 -12.76
N LYS A 256 -2.97 21.61 -13.81
CA LYS A 256 -1.72 20.83 -13.72
C LYS A 256 -0.74 21.43 -12.68
N ARG A 257 -0.63 22.75 -12.61
CA ARG A 257 0.17 23.47 -11.61
C ARG A 257 -0.37 23.28 -10.19
N ARG A 258 -1.71 23.29 -10.01
CA ARG A 258 -2.32 22.95 -8.72
C ARG A 258 -2.02 21.51 -8.31
N GLN A 259 -2.15 20.53 -9.23
CA GLN A 259 -1.80 19.13 -8.97
C GLN A 259 -0.32 18.97 -8.58
N GLN A 260 0.59 19.70 -9.22
CA GLN A 260 2.01 19.71 -8.87
C GLN A 260 2.26 20.27 -7.46
N LEU A 261 1.60 21.37 -7.09
CA LEU A 261 1.72 21.94 -5.74
C LEU A 261 1.02 21.07 -4.69
N ALA A 262 -0.06 20.38 -5.02
CA ALA A 262 -0.71 19.39 -4.16
C ALA A 262 0.23 18.22 -3.80
N GLY A 263 1.16 17.85 -4.69
CA GLY A 263 2.26 16.92 -4.38
C GLY A 263 3.18 17.39 -3.24
N ASN A 264 3.29 18.70 -3.02
CA ASN A 264 3.99 19.31 -1.89
C ASN A 264 3.08 19.57 -0.67
N GLY A 265 1.82 19.15 -0.70
CA GLY A 265 0.85 19.49 0.35
C GLY A 265 0.09 20.80 0.13
N GLY A 266 0.06 21.29 -1.11
CA GLY A 266 -0.74 22.44 -1.54
C GLY A 266 -2.24 22.23 -1.41
N PRO A 267 -3.05 23.27 -1.70
CA PRO A 267 -4.50 23.13 -1.78
C PRO A 267 -4.85 22.06 -2.83
N PRO A 268 -5.91 21.25 -2.60
CA PRO A 268 -6.32 20.21 -3.54
C PRO A 268 -6.55 20.76 -4.95
N GLU A 269 -6.18 20.00 -5.97
CA GLU A 269 -6.25 20.38 -7.38
C GLU A 269 -7.67 20.74 -7.85
N GLY A 270 -8.69 20.18 -7.20
CA GLY A 270 -10.10 20.31 -7.57
C GLY A 270 -10.51 19.33 -8.66
N SER A 271 -11.82 19.08 -8.79
CA SER A 271 -12.31 18.08 -9.74
C SER A 271 -12.03 18.45 -11.19
N LEU A 272 -11.64 17.45 -11.99
CA LEU A 272 -11.50 17.53 -13.44
C LEU A 272 -12.83 17.67 -14.18
N ASP A 273 -13.98 17.45 -13.53
CA ASP A 273 -15.27 17.33 -14.24
C ASP A 273 -15.70 18.62 -14.95
N VAL A 274 -15.34 19.80 -14.40
CA VAL A 274 -15.58 21.09 -15.06
C VAL A 274 -14.75 21.21 -16.35
N LEU A 275 -13.45 20.89 -16.27
CA LEU A 275 -12.54 20.86 -17.41
C LEU A 275 -12.96 19.81 -18.45
N GLN A 276 -13.42 18.63 -18.01
CA GLN A 276 -14.01 17.62 -18.90
C GLN A 276 -15.22 18.19 -19.63
N SER A 277 -16.17 18.82 -18.93
CA SER A 277 -17.37 19.39 -19.57
C SER A 277 -17.02 20.43 -20.66
N TRP A 278 -15.95 21.21 -20.47
CA TRP A 278 -15.46 22.15 -21.48
C TRP A 278 -14.73 21.45 -22.64
N CYS A 279 -13.88 20.47 -22.35
CA CYS A 279 -13.18 19.69 -23.38
C CYS A 279 -14.17 18.87 -24.24
N GLU A 280 -15.23 18.33 -23.64
CA GLU A 280 -16.31 17.62 -24.33
C GLU A 280 -17.14 18.56 -25.21
N LYS A 281 -17.53 19.75 -24.71
CA LYS A 281 -18.19 20.78 -25.53
C LYS A 281 -17.32 21.23 -26.71
N LEU A 282 -16.02 21.43 -26.49
CA LEU A 282 -15.07 21.71 -27.58
C LEU A 282 -15.05 20.55 -28.58
N ALA A 283 -14.83 19.32 -28.12
CA ALA A 283 -14.74 18.14 -28.98
C ALA A 283 -16.00 17.96 -29.84
N GLU A 284 -17.19 18.17 -29.26
CA GLU A 284 -18.47 18.09 -29.96
C GLU A 284 -18.61 19.17 -31.04
N ILE A 285 -18.31 20.44 -30.73
CA ILE A 285 -18.40 21.55 -31.69
C ILE A 285 -17.34 21.43 -32.81
N ILE A 286 -16.12 21.02 -32.46
CA ILE A 286 -15.04 20.74 -33.44
C ILE A 286 -15.47 19.59 -34.36
N TRP A 287 -16.02 18.50 -33.82
CA TRP A 287 -16.43 17.36 -34.61
C TRP A 287 -17.62 17.69 -35.54
N GLN A 288 -18.61 18.45 -35.06
CA GLN A 288 -19.72 18.94 -35.88
C GLN A 288 -19.24 19.80 -37.05
N ASN A 289 -18.37 20.78 -36.80
CA ASN A 289 -17.78 21.59 -37.87
C ASN A 289 -16.99 20.73 -38.87
N ARG A 290 -16.23 19.72 -38.42
CA ARG A 290 -15.49 18.81 -39.33
C ARG A 290 -16.42 18.05 -40.27
N GLN A 291 -17.54 17.54 -39.75
CA GLN A 291 -18.53 16.83 -40.55
C GLN A 291 -19.26 17.76 -41.53
N GLN A 292 -19.50 19.03 -41.16
CA GLN A 292 -20.02 20.05 -42.07
C GLN A 292 -19.03 20.35 -43.22
N ILE A 293 -17.75 20.55 -42.90
CA ILE A 293 -16.69 20.80 -43.90
C ILE A 293 -16.56 19.62 -44.86
N ARG A 294 -16.49 18.37 -44.37
CA ARG A 294 -16.47 17.17 -45.23
C ARG A 294 -17.70 17.05 -46.13
N ARG A 295 -18.89 17.43 -45.64
CA ARG A 295 -20.11 17.46 -46.47
C ARG A 295 -20.03 18.56 -47.54
N ALA A 296 -19.46 19.72 -47.22
CA ALA A 296 -19.20 20.77 -48.21
C ALA A 296 -18.20 20.34 -49.29
N GLU A 297 -17.10 19.67 -48.90
CA GLU A 297 -16.14 19.03 -49.82
C GLU A 297 -16.84 18.04 -50.75
N HIS A 298 -17.70 17.17 -50.21
CA HIS A 298 -18.44 16.18 -51.00
C HIS A 298 -19.42 16.84 -51.99
N LEU A 299 -20.14 17.90 -51.57
CA LEU A 299 -21.01 18.66 -52.47
C LEU A 299 -20.20 19.34 -53.59
N CYS A 300 -19.02 19.87 -53.29
CA CYS A 300 -18.13 20.44 -54.31
C CYS A 300 -17.62 19.38 -55.30
N GLN A 301 -17.30 18.17 -54.83
CA GLN A 301 -16.90 17.03 -55.69
C GLN A 301 -18.05 16.51 -56.57
N GLN A 302 -19.29 16.50 -56.07
CA GLN A 302 -20.47 16.08 -56.86
C GLN A 302 -20.80 17.06 -58.01
N LEU A 303 -20.55 18.36 -57.81
CA LEU A 303 -20.75 19.39 -58.81
C LEU A 303 -19.55 20.36 -58.80
N PRO A 304 -18.48 20.05 -59.56
CA PRO A 304 -17.30 20.90 -59.63
C PRO A 304 -17.62 22.20 -60.36
N ILE A 305 -17.46 23.33 -59.67
CA ILE A 305 -17.62 24.68 -60.21
C ILE A 305 -16.29 25.40 -59.98
N PRO A 306 -15.52 25.75 -61.03
CA PRO A 306 -14.20 26.36 -60.87
C PRO A 306 -14.24 27.65 -60.03
N GLY A 307 -13.39 27.73 -59.01
CA GLY A 307 -13.23 28.92 -58.17
C GLY A 307 -12.49 28.63 -56.85
N PRO A 308 -12.37 29.63 -55.95
CA PRO A 308 -11.47 29.58 -54.79
C PRO A 308 -11.91 28.62 -53.67
N VAL A 309 -13.12 28.07 -53.75
CA VAL A 309 -13.73 27.23 -52.71
C VAL A 309 -12.89 25.99 -52.39
N GLU A 310 -12.23 25.39 -53.38
CA GLU A 310 -11.40 24.20 -53.17
C GLU A 310 -10.19 24.48 -52.27
N GLU A 311 -9.50 25.61 -52.48
CA GLU A 311 -8.39 26.06 -51.65
C GLU A 311 -8.87 26.44 -50.24
N MET A 312 -9.99 27.17 -50.14
CA MET A 312 -10.57 27.58 -48.86
C MET A 312 -11.02 26.38 -48.01
N LEU A 313 -11.68 25.38 -48.60
CA LEU A 313 -12.08 24.16 -47.88
C LEU A 313 -10.86 23.36 -47.43
N ALA A 314 -9.80 23.29 -48.24
CA ALA A 314 -8.55 22.63 -47.85
C ALA A 314 -7.87 23.33 -46.65
N GLU A 315 -7.80 24.67 -46.62
CA GLU A 315 -7.27 25.43 -45.49
C GLU A 315 -8.11 25.23 -44.22
N VAL A 316 -9.44 25.30 -44.34
CA VAL A 316 -10.39 25.12 -43.25
C VAL A 316 -10.37 23.66 -42.71
N ASN A 317 -10.16 22.67 -43.58
CA ASN A 317 -10.01 21.26 -43.17
C ASN A 317 -8.63 20.99 -42.53
N ALA A 318 -7.56 21.64 -42.98
CA ALA A 318 -6.24 21.57 -42.33
C ALA A 318 -6.31 22.16 -40.92
N THR A 319 -6.78 23.40 -40.78
CA THR A 319 -6.87 24.10 -39.49
C THR A 319 -7.76 23.38 -38.48
N ILE A 320 -8.90 22.79 -38.88
CA ILE A 320 -9.72 21.99 -37.96
C ILE A 320 -9.05 20.66 -37.56
N THR A 321 -8.22 20.09 -38.44
CA THR A 321 -7.41 18.89 -38.14
C THR A 321 -6.32 19.20 -37.11
N ASP A 322 -5.70 20.38 -37.18
CA ASP A 322 -4.75 20.86 -36.16
C ASP A 322 -5.44 21.16 -34.81
N ILE A 323 -6.64 21.75 -34.86
CA ILE A 323 -7.45 22.03 -33.66
C ILE A 323 -7.81 20.72 -32.94
N ILE A 324 -8.33 19.70 -33.63
CA ILE A 324 -8.65 18.42 -32.98
C ILE A 324 -7.39 17.68 -32.49
N SER A 325 -6.29 17.74 -33.24
CA SER A 325 -5.02 17.12 -32.85
C SER A 325 -4.45 17.72 -31.56
N ALA A 326 -4.46 19.05 -31.45
CA ALA A 326 -4.07 19.76 -30.23
C ALA A 326 -4.99 19.41 -29.05
N LEU A 327 -6.32 19.29 -29.27
CA LEU A 327 -7.26 18.93 -28.22
C LEU A 327 -7.02 17.50 -27.70
N VAL A 328 -6.98 16.51 -28.60
CA VAL A 328 -6.84 15.09 -28.24
C VAL A 328 -5.51 14.81 -27.54
N THR A 329 -4.41 15.41 -28.01
CA THR A 329 -3.09 15.23 -27.38
C THR A 329 -3.00 15.90 -26.00
N SER A 330 -3.52 17.13 -25.85
CA SER A 330 -3.42 17.89 -24.60
C SER A 330 -4.31 17.37 -23.47
N THR A 331 -5.44 16.73 -23.83
CA THR A 331 -6.45 16.21 -22.90
C THR A 331 -6.22 14.77 -22.44
N PHE A 332 -5.14 14.13 -22.89
CA PHE A 332 -4.63 12.88 -22.33
C PHE A 332 -3.72 13.20 -21.13
N ILE A 333 -4.27 13.12 -19.92
CA ILE A 333 -3.64 13.64 -18.70
C ILE A 333 -3.60 12.60 -17.58
N ILE A 334 -2.65 12.79 -16.67
CA ILE A 334 -2.53 11.97 -15.47
C ILE A 334 -3.41 12.58 -14.39
N GLU A 335 -4.54 11.92 -14.12
CA GLU A 335 -5.50 12.29 -13.07
C GLU A 335 -4.92 12.02 -11.68
N LYS A 336 -4.27 10.86 -11.51
CA LYS A 336 -3.56 10.50 -10.27
C LYS A 336 -2.11 10.20 -10.57
N GLN A 337 -1.22 11.08 -10.11
CA GLN A 337 0.23 10.93 -10.29
C GLN A 337 0.74 9.66 -9.56
N PRO A 338 1.79 9.00 -10.10
CA PRO A 338 2.55 8.02 -9.34
C PRO A 338 3.23 8.70 -8.14
N PRO A 339 3.59 7.95 -7.07
CA PRO A 339 4.42 8.48 -6.00
C PRO A 339 5.72 9.06 -6.56
N GLN A 340 6.04 10.31 -6.22
CA GLN A 340 7.23 11.00 -6.73
C GLN A 340 8.54 10.53 -6.07
N VAL A 341 8.45 9.75 -4.99
CA VAL A 341 9.56 8.92 -4.50
C VAL A 341 9.13 7.46 -4.66
N LEU A 342 9.80 6.73 -5.55
CA LEU A 342 9.54 5.31 -5.80
C LEU A 342 10.66 4.45 -5.20
N LYS A 343 10.33 3.59 -4.24
CA LYS A 343 11.20 2.48 -3.85
C LYS A 343 11.10 1.35 -4.86
N THR A 344 12.24 0.78 -5.26
CA THR A 344 12.28 -0.43 -6.10
C THR A 344 11.51 -1.59 -5.45
N GLN A 345 10.99 -2.50 -6.29
CA GLN A 345 10.19 -3.68 -5.91
C GLN A 345 8.90 -3.36 -5.12
N THR A 346 8.55 -2.08 -4.96
CA THR A 346 7.36 -1.64 -4.23
C THR A 346 6.21 -1.39 -5.21
N LYS A 347 5.02 -1.87 -4.86
CA LYS A 347 3.81 -1.67 -5.68
C LYS A 347 3.35 -0.22 -5.59
N PHE A 348 3.11 0.39 -6.74
CA PHE A 348 2.57 1.74 -6.87
C PHE A 348 1.42 1.80 -7.88
N ALA A 349 0.72 2.93 -7.89
CA ALA A 349 -0.47 3.15 -8.70
C ALA A 349 -0.44 4.52 -9.37
N ALA A 350 -1.11 4.63 -10.51
CA ALA A 350 -1.35 5.88 -11.25
C ALA A 350 -2.69 5.79 -11.98
N THR A 351 -3.24 6.92 -12.41
CA THR A 351 -4.49 6.95 -13.20
C THR A 351 -4.38 7.99 -14.29
N VAL A 352 -4.69 7.58 -15.52
CA VAL A 352 -4.62 8.41 -16.74
C VAL A 352 -6.02 8.54 -17.31
N ARG A 353 -6.47 9.75 -17.64
CA ARG A 353 -7.82 10.08 -18.11
C ARG A 353 -7.74 10.80 -19.45
N LEU A 354 -8.65 10.49 -20.38
CA LEU A 354 -8.81 11.21 -21.63
C LEU A 354 -10.10 12.04 -21.56
N LEU A 355 -9.97 13.36 -21.37
CA LEU A 355 -11.14 14.23 -21.12
C LEU A 355 -12.13 14.29 -22.31
N VAL A 356 -11.72 13.92 -23.53
CA VAL A 356 -12.58 13.91 -24.73
C VAL A 356 -13.11 12.52 -25.11
N GLY A 357 -12.75 11.47 -24.35
CA GLY A 357 -12.98 10.06 -24.72
C GLY A 357 -14.45 9.65 -24.79
N GLY A 358 -15.32 10.32 -24.03
CA GLY A 358 -16.77 10.13 -24.10
C GLY A 358 -17.33 10.59 -25.46
N LYS A 359 -17.19 11.88 -25.78
CA LYS A 359 -17.77 12.50 -26.99
C LYS A 359 -17.15 12.04 -28.32
N LEU A 360 -15.87 11.68 -28.34
CA LEU A 360 -15.20 11.18 -29.55
C LEU A 360 -15.40 9.68 -29.79
N ASN A 361 -16.27 9.01 -29.01
CA ASN A 361 -16.58 7.58 -29.12
C ASN A 361 -15.38 6.62 -29.01
N VAL A 362 -14.27 7.08 -28.42
CA VAL A 362 -13.05 6.27 -28.19
C VAL A 362 -13.35 5.08 -27.28
N HIS A 363 -14.34 5.21 -26.40
CA HIS A 363 -14.82 4.14 -25.53
C HIS A 363 -15.46 2.94 -26.26
N MET A 364 -15.80 3.06 -27.55
CA MET A 364 -16.36 1.93 -28.33
C MET A 364 -15.32 0.84 -28.60
N ASN A 365 -14.04 1.22 -28.76
CA ASN A 365 -12.90 0.33 -28.86
C ASN A 365 -11.82 0.84 -27.88
N PRO A 366 -11.93 0.54 -26.58
CA PRO A 366 -11.10 1.16 -25.55
C PRO A 366 -9.61 0.82 -25.76
N PRO A 367 -8.73 1.82 -25.91
CA PRO A 367 -7.33 1.57 -26.21
C PRO A 367 -6.54 1.08 -24.98
N GLN A 368 -5.42 0.43 -25.26
CA GLN A 368 -4.44 0.08 -24.23
C GLN A 368 -3.46 1.23 -24.01
N VAL A 369 -3.34 1.66 -22.76
CA VAL A 369 -2.30 2.58 -22.28
C VAL A 369 -1.12 1.77 -21.77
N LYS A 370 0.08 2.13 -22.21
CA LYS A 370 1.35 1.54 -21.78
C LYS A 370 2.17 2.57 -21.00
N ALA A 371 2.66 2.17 -19.83
CA ALA A 371 3.54 2.93 -18.97
C ALA A 371 5.00 2.48 -19.17
N THR A 372 5.94 3.43 -19.26
CA THR A 372 7.38 3.19 -19.36
C THR A 372 8.14 4.23 -18.54
N ILE A 373 9.25 3.84 -17.90
CA ILE A 373 10.11 4.79 -17.17
C ILE A 373 11.27 5.27 -18.07
N ILE A 374 11.43 6.57 -18.15
CA ILE A 374 12.45 7.25 -18.95
C ILE A 374 13.25 8.24 -18.10
N SER A 375 14.50 8.48 -18.46
CA SER A 375 15.38 9.45 -17.80
C SER A 375 15.14 10.88 -18.29
N GLU A 376 15.72 11.85 -17.59
CA GLU A 376 15.73 13.26 -18.01
C GLU A 376 16.20 13.47 -19.46
N GLN A 377 17.30 12.82 -19.86
CA GLN A 377 17.84 12.95 -21.21
C GLN A 377 16.87 12.37 -22.26
N GLN A 378 16.21 11.26 -21.95
CA GLN A 378 15.23 10.62 -22.82
C GLN A 378 13.94 11.44 -22.95
N ALA A 379 13.48 12.10 -21.88
CA ALA A 379 12.36 13.03 -21.96
C ALA A 379 12.69 14.27 -22.82
N LYS A 380 13.94 14.76 -22.75
CA LYS A 380 14.41 15.88 -23.58
C LYS A 380 14.52 15.53 -25.07
N SER A 381 14.92 14.31 -25.43
CA SER A 381 14.93 13.86 -26.84
C SER A 381 13.52 13.51 -27.35
N LEU A 382 12.64 12.98 -26.49
CA LEU A 382 11.24 12.72 -26.83
C LEU A 382 10.50 14.00 -27.26
N LEU A 383 10.73 15.13 -26.57
CA LEU A 383 10.16 16.43 -26.99
C LEU A 383 10.74 16.98 -28.30
N LYS A 384 11.90 16.49 -28.74
CA LYS A 384 12.50 16.84 -30.04
C LYS A 384 12.05 15.91 -31.18
N ASN A 385 11.17 14.95 -30.90
CA ASN A 385 10.72 13.91 -31.84
C ASN A 385 11.86 13.05 -32.44
N GLU A 386 12.98 12.90 -31.73
CA GLU A 386 14.01 11.94 -32.13
C GLU A 386 13.55 10.50 -31.81
N ASN A 387 13.75 9.58 -32.76
CA ASN A 387 13.23 8.21 -32.74
C ASN A 387 13.88 7.33 -31.64
N THR A 388 13.37 7.46 -30.41
CA THR A 388 13.84 6.80 -29.18
C THR A 388 13.14 5.45 -28.90
N ARG A 389 12.71 4.74 -29.95
CA ARG A 389 11.59 3.78 -29.87
C ARG A 389 11.84 2.49 -29.04
N ASN A 390 13.04 2.26 -28.50
CA ASN A 390 13.36 1.07 -27.69
C ASN A 390 14.23 1.30 -26.43
N ASP A 391 14.70 2.51 -26.15
CA ASP A 391 15.57 2.77 -24.98
C ASP A 391 14.78 3.26 -23.77
N TYR A 392 14.30 2.32 -22.95
CA TYR A 392 13.71 2.62 -21.64
C TYR A 392 14.75 2.49 -20.52
N SER A 393 14.63 3.37 -19.53
CA SER A 393 15.55 3.43 -18.38
C SER A 393 15.26 2.37 -17.32
N GLY A 394 14.18 1.57 -17.42
CA GLY A 394 13.88 0.55 -16.42
C GLY A 394 12.71 -0.37 -16.78
N GLU A 395 12.60 -1.46 -16.03
CA GLU A 395 11.58 -2.50 -16.22
C GLU A 395 10.46 -2.31 -15.19
N ILE A 396 9.27 -1.90 -15.66
CA ILE A 396 8.04 -1.84 -14.85
C ILE A 396 7.20 -3.11 -15.13
N LEU A 397 6.82 -3.83 -14.07
CA LEU A 397 5.85 -4.92 -14.13
C LEU A 397 4.42 -4.38 -14.08
N ASN A 398 3.47 -5.07 -14.74
CA ASN A 398 2.06 -4.68 -14.87
C ASN A 398 1.89 -3.28 -15.50
N ASN A 399 2.66 -3.00 -16.54
CA ASN A 399 2.78 -1.67 -17.14
C ASN A 399 1.81 -1.38 -18.29
N CYS A 400 0.87 -2.28 -18.60
CA CYS A 400 -0.20 -2.05 -19.57
C CYS A 400 -1.57 -2.10 -18.88
N CYS A 401 -2.47 -1.20 -19.25
CA CYS A 401 -3.84 -1.13 -18.75
C CYS A 401 -4.78 -0.65 -19.87
N VAL A 402 -5.96 -1.27 -20.00
CA VAL A 402 -6.99 -0.85 -20.96
C VAL A 402 -7.80 0.31 -20.36
N MET A 403 -8.20 1.29 -21.17
CA MET A 403 -9.07 2.37 -20.68
C MET A 403 -10.48 1.86 -20.35
N GLU A 404 -10.99 2.20 -19.18
CA GLU A 404 -12.33 1.85 -18.70
C GLU A 404 -13.26 3.07 -18.85
N TYR A 405 -14.48 2.88 -19.39
CA TYR A 405 -15.47 3.94 -19.55
C TYR A 405 -16.58 3.83 -18.49
N HIS A 406 -16.74 4.89 -17.68
CA HIS A 406 -17.77 4.96 -16.65
C HIS A 406 -18.98 5.74 -17.18
N GLN A 407 -20.06 5.02 -17.50
CA GLN A 407 -21.26 5.62 -18.14
C GLN A 407 -21.93 6.72 -17.31
N ALA A 408 -21.95 6.61 -15.98
CA ALA A 408 -22.61 7.57 -15.10
C ALA A 408 -21.90 8.95 -15.04
N THR A 409 -20.58 8.98 -15.25
CA THR A 409 -19.74 10.18 -15.16
C THR A 409 -19.17 10.61 -16.52
N GLY A 410 -19.33 9.80 -17.57
CA GLY A 410 -18.73 10.00 -18.88
C GLY A 410 -17.20 9.84 -18.92
N THR A 411 -16.57 9.35 -17.85
CA THR A 411 -15.10 9.36 -17.71
C THR A 411 -14.45 8.14 -18.36
N LEU A 412 -13.47 8.38 -19.24
CA LEU A 412 -12.61 7.35 -19.84
C LEU A 412 -11.21 7.38 -19.20
N SER A 413 -10.91 6.39 -18.34
CA SER A 413 -9.67 6.36 -17.53
C SER A 413 -9.01 4.97 -17.50
N ALA A 414 -7.68 4.92 -17.53
CA ALA A 414 -6.89 3.71 -17.29
C ALA A 414 -6.35 3.68 -15.84
N HIS A 415 -6.72 2.65 -15.08
CA HIS A 415 -6.40 2.51 -13.66
C HIS A 415 -5.23 1.54 -13.43
N PHE A 416 -4.00 2.06 -13.34
CA PHE A 416 -2.83 1.26 -13.00
C PHE A 416 -2.79 1.06 -11.47
N ARG A 417 -3.18 -0.12 -10.96
CA ARG A 417 -3.34 -0.37 -9.51
C ARG A 417 -2.14 -1.07 -8.85
N ASN A 418 -1.29 -1.73 -9.62
CA ASN A 418 -0.29 -2.70 -9.15
C ASN A 418 1.01 -2.69 -9.97
N MET A 419 1.41 -1.52 -10.50
CA MET A 419 2.71 -1.36 -11.15
C MET A 419 3.84 -1.59 -10.15
N SER A 420 4.98 -2.12 -10.58
CA SER A 420 6.15 -2.31 -9.72
C SER A 420 7.44 -2.16 -10.52
N LEU A 421 8.35 -1.30 -10.06
CA LEU A 421 9.64 -1.06 -10.71
C LEU A 421 10.66 -2.11 -10.27
N LYS A 422 11.12 -2.97 -11.20
CA LYS A 422 11.98 -4.13 -10.90
C LYS A 422 13.47 -3.79 -11.00
N ARG A 423 13.88 -3.06 -12.04
CA ARG A 423 15.27 -2.62 -12.29
C ARG A 423 15.27 -1.24 -12.94
N ILE A 424 16.35 -0.48 -12.70
CA ILE A 424 16.59 0.83 -13.32
C ILE A 424 18.05 0.92 -13.78
N LYS A 425 18.25 1.35 -15.03
CA LYS A 425 19.54 1.75 -15.60
C LYS A 425 19.80 3.20 -15.17
N ARG A 426 21.01 3.48 -14.70
CA ARG A 426 21.46 4.83 -14.33
C ARG A 426 22.63 5.24 -15.23
N SER A 427 22.76 6.52 -15.50
CA SER A 427 23.89 7.09 -16.26
C SER A 427 25.15 7.15 -15.41
N ASP A 428 26.33 7.03 -16.05
CA ASP A 428 27.61 7.22 -15.37
C ASP A 428 27.72 8.64 -14.79
N ARG A 429 27.86 8.73 -13.47
CA ARG A 429 27.88 10.02 -12.77
C ARG A 429 29.16 10.79 -13.03
N ARG A 430 29.04 12.12 -13.18
CA ARG A 430 30.18 13.04 -13.23
C ARG A 430 30.17 13.93 -11.98
N GLY A 431 31.16 13.78 -11.11
CA GLY A 431 31.35 14.64 -9.95
C GLY A 431 30.49 14.28 -8.73
N ALA A 432 29.95 15.29 -8.05
CA ALA A 432 29.38 15.19 -6.70
C ALA A 432 27.86 14.89 -6.66
N GLU A 433 27.25 14.47 -7.77
CA GLU A 433 25.81 14.19 -7.88
C GLU A 433 25.40 12.92 -7.13
N SER A 434 24.33 13.02 -6.36
CA SER A 434 23.82 11.92 -5.53
C SER A 434 22.72 11.12 -6.25
N VAL A 435 22.58 9.84 -5.89
CA VAL A 435 21.48 8.96 -6.36
C VAL A 435 20.10 9.62 -6.20
N THR A 436 19.93 10.38 -5.12
CA THR A 436 18.67 11.03 -4.74
C THR A 436 18.36 12.31 -5.52
N GLU A 437 19.32 12.81 -6.30
CA GLU A 437 19.11 13.92 -7.25
C GLU A 437 18.74 13.43 -8.67
N GLU A 438 18.95 12.14 -9.00
CA GLU A 438 18.62 11.57 -10.31
C GLU A 438 17.09 11.50 -10.51
N LYS A 439 16.57 12.30 -11.47
CA LYS A 439 15.13 12.37 -11.79
C LYS A 439 14.75 11.52 -13.01
N PHE A 440 13.63 10.82 -12.89
CA PHE A 440 12.98 10.04 -13.93
C PHE A 440 11.52 10.51 -14.13
N THR A 441 10.87 10.08 -15.20
CA THR A 441 9.42 10.26 -15.39
C THR A 441 8.81 8.98 -15.94
N ILE A 442 7.54 8.74 -15.64
CA ILE A 442 6.76 7.68 -16.25
C ILE A 442 6.01 8.28 -17.43
N LEU A 443 6.42 7.88 -18.63
CA LEU A 443 5.72 8.11 -19.87
C LEU A 443 4.54 7.15 -19.96
N PHE A 444 3.34 7.69 -20.14
CA PHE A 444 2.17 6.93 -20.56
C PHE A 444 1.94 7.21 -22.05
N GLU A 445 1.87 6.16 -22.85
CA GLU A 445 1.57 6.22 -24.28
C GLU A 445 0.34 5.37 -24.62
N SER A 446 -0.46 5.83 -25.58
CA SER A 446 -1.64 5.12 -26.08
C SER A 446 -1.88 5.47 -27.54
N GLN A 447 -2.47 4.54 -28.30
CA GLN A 447 -2.85 4.76 -29.70
C GLN A 447 -4.31 4.37 -29.92
N PHE A 448 -5.07 5.22 -30.59
CA PHE A 448 -6.46 4.96 -30.96
C PHE A 448 -6.86 5.74 -32.23
N SER A 449 -7.98 5.36 -32.81
CA SER A 449 -8.61 6.08 -33.91
C SER A 449 -9.89 6.78 -33.49
N VAL A 450 -10.26 7.82 -34.24
CA VAL A 450 -11.49 8.60 -34.07
C VAL A 450 -12.21 8.68 -35.41
N GLY A 451 -13.54 8.57 -35.40
CA GLY A 451 -14.37 8.70 -36.60
C GLY A 451 -14.21 7.56 -37.61
N GLY A 452 -14.21 6.31 -37.16
CA GLY A 452 -14.19 5.15 -38.08
C GLY A 452 -12.87 4.97 -38.83
N ASN A 453 -11.73 5.12 -38.12
CA ASN A 453 -10.37 5.07 -38.66
C ASN A 453 -9.95 6.25 -39.57
N GLU A 454 -10.73 7.34 -39.66
CA GLU A 454 -10.31 8.54 -40.39
C GLU A 454 -9.07 9.24 -39.79
N LEU A 455 -9.00 9.35 -38.46
CA LEU A 455 -7.90 9.99 -37.74
C LEU A 455 -7.30 9.00 -36.74
N VAL A 456 -5.98 8.84 -36.76
CA VAL A 456 -5.25 7.97 -35.84
C VAL A 456 -4.34 8.85 -34.97
N PHE A 457 -4.53 8.80 -33.66
CA PHE A 457 -3.75 9.56 -32.69
C PHE A 457 -2.84 8.65 -31.89
N GLN A 458 -1.56 9.03 -31.78
CA GLN A 458 -0.67 8.52 -30.74
C GLN A 458 -0.56 9.60 -29.66
N VAL A 459 -1.20 9.38 -28.52
CA VAL A 459 -1.14 10.29 -27.38
C VAL A 459 -0.03 9.87 -26.40
N LYS A 460 0.66 10.86 -25.83
CA LYS A 460 1.77 10.68 -24.89
C LYS A 460 1.63 11.71 -23.78
N THR A 461 1.85 11.29 -22.54
CA THR A 461 1.81 12.19 -21.37
C THR A 461 2.86 11.76 -20.34
N LEU A 462 3.52 12.71 -19.71
CA LEU A 462 4.63 12.48 -18.76
C LEU A 462 4.15 12.72 -17.34
N SER A 463 4.53 11.84 -16.40
CA SER A 463 4.34 12.09 -14.98
C SER A 463 5.17 13.27 -14.50
N LEU A 464 4.79 13.84 -13.36
CA LEU A 464 5.71 14.68 -12.59
C LEU A 464 7.02 13.91 -12.31
N PRO A 465 8.15 14.61 -12.10
CA PRO A 465 9.41 13.97 -11.79
C PRO A 465 9.35 13.03 -10.59
N VAL A 466 9.99 11.88 -10.77
CA VAL A 466 10.07 10.78 -9.81
C VAL A 466 11.53 10.49 -9.51
N VAL A 467 11.88 10.43 -8.22
CA VAL A 467 13.19 9.96 -7.74
C VAL A 467 13.08 8.49 -7.35
N VAL A 468 14.01 7.66 -7.82
CA VAL A 468 13.99 6.20 -7.58
C VAL A 468 15.02 5.80 -6.53
N ILE A 469 14.53 5.38 -5.37
CA ILE A 469 15.33 4.94 -4.22
C ILE A 469 15.39 3.41 -4.11
N VAL A 470 16.44 2.91 -3.48
CA VAL A 470 16.61 1.48 -3.17
C VAL A 470 16.35 1.21 -1.69
N HIS A 471 16.83 2.11 -0.82
CA HIS A 471 16.71 1.99 0.63
C HIS A 471 15.93 3.16 1.25
N GLY A 472 15.22 2.91 2.36
CA GLY A 472 14.35 3.90 3.01
C GLY A 472 15.10 5.11 3.59
N SER A 473 16.38 4.98 3.93
CA SER A 473 17.21 6.12 4.38
C SER A 473 17.42 7.20 3.31
N GLN A 474 17.15 6.89 2.03
CA GLN A 474 17.27 7.82 0.92
C GLN A 474 16.02 8.72 0.74
N ASP A 475 14.91 8.38 1.41
CA ASP A 475 13.60 9.02 1.24
C ASP A 475 13.61 10.51 1.61
N ASN A 476 14.34 10.88 2.67
CA ASN A 476 14.52 12.27 3.10
C ASN A 476 15.13 13.14 1.98
N ASN A 477 16.28 12.74 1.44
CA ASN A 477 16.96 13.50 0.38
C ASN A 477 16.17 13.48 -0.94
N ALA A 478 15.52 12.35 -1.27
CA ALA A 478 14.66 12.25 -2.46
C ALA A 478 13.44 13.19 -2.36
N THR A 479 12.81 13.26 -1.19
CA THR A 479 11.70 14.17 -0.92
C THR A 479 12.14 15.64 -1.02
N ALA A 480 13.37 15.97 -0.65
CA ALA A 480 13.94 17.30 -0.86
C ALA A 480 13.97 17.69 -2.34
N THR A 481 14.44 16.78 -3.20
CA THR A 481 14.53 17.00 -4.65
C THR A 481 13.15 17.11 -5.29
N VAL A 482 12.19 16.30 -4.84
CA VAL A 482 10.77 16.39 -5.25
C VAL A 482 10.15 17.73 -4.82
N LEU A 483 10.37 18.16 -3.57
CA LEU A 483 9.86 19.42 -3.05
C LEU A 483 10.33 20.59 -3.92
N TRP A 484 11.64 20.67 -4.19
CA TRP A 484 12.26 21.74 -4.97
C TRP A 484 11.75 21.77 -6.40
N ASP A 485 11.61 20.60 -7.05
CA ASP A 485 11.10 20.51 -8.41
C ASP A 485 9.62 20.93 -8.49
N ASN A 486 8.76 20.42 -7.60
CA ASN A 486 7.36 20.78 -7.55
C ASN A 486 7.14 22.27 -7.22
N ALA A 487 7.92 22.84 -6.29
CA ALA A 487 7.78 24.23 -5.88
C ALA A 487 8.22 25.20 -6.99
N PHE A 488 9.37 24.97 -7.62
CA PHE A 488 10.08 25.98 -8.43
C PHE A 488 10.18 25.67 -9.92
N ALA A 489 9.55 24.61 -10.41
CA ALA A 489 9.42 24.37 -11.85
C ALA A 489 8.48 25.39 -12.52
N GLU A 490 9.00 26.07 -13.54
CA GLU A 490 8.21 26.91 -14.45
C GLU A 490 7.25 26.08 -15.33
N PRO A 491 6.02 26.56 -15.60
CA PRO A 491 5.14 25.97 -16.62
C PRO A 491 5.81 25.95 -18.00
N GLY A 492 5.66 24.85 -18.74
CA GLY A 492 6.22 24.72 -20.10
C GLY A 492 7.76 24.62 -20.17
N ARG A 493 8.46 24.49 -19.03
CA ARG A 493 9.92 24.28 -18.99
C ARG A 493 10.38 23.11 -19.85
N VAL A 494 11.65 23.14 -20.27
CA VAL A 494 12.38 21.92 -20.67
C VAL A 494 12.32 20.91 -19.51
N PRO A 495 12.04 19.62 -19.76
CA PRO A 495 11.88 18.61 -18.70
C PRO A 495 12.99 18.67 -17.66
N PHE A 496 12.58 18.61 -16.39
CA PHE A 496 13.42 18.55 -15.19
C PHE A 496 14.26 19.79 -14.85
N ALA A 497 14.27 20.83 -15.70
CA ALA A 497 14.95 22.10 -15.43
C ALA A 497 14.36 22.79 -14.19
N VAL A 498 15.21 23.16 -13.23
CA VAL A 498 14.82 23.87 -11.99
C VAL A 498 15.80 25.01 -11.73
N PRO A 499 15.38 26.09 -11.04
CA PRO A 499 16.31 27.11 -10.57
C PRO A 499 17.34 26.53 -9.60
N ASP A 500 18.61 26.86 -9.81
CA ASP A 500 19.69 26.60 -8.84
C ASP A 500 19.49 27.41 -7.54
N LYS A 501 18.92 28.61 -7.67
CA LYS A 501 18.64 29.53 -6.57
C LYS A 501 17.21 30.05 -6.62
N VAL A 502 16.60 30.21 -5.45
CA VAL A 502 15.23 30.69 -5.27
C VAL A 502 15.17 31.78 -4.22
N LEU A 503 14.19 32.67 -4.29
CA LEU A 503 14.03 33.73 -3.29
C LEU A 503 13.47 33.17 -1.98
N TRP A 504 13.93 33.70 -0.85
CA TRP A 504 13.51 33.23 0.48
C TRP A 504 11.99 33.21 0.69
N PRO A 505 11.19 34.20 0.25
CA PRO A 505 9.73 34.14 0.39
C PRO A 505 9.08 32.96 -0.36
N GLN A 506 9.58 32.62 -1.55
CA GLN A 506 9.08 31.48 -2.33
C GLN A 506 9.39 30.16 -1.62
N LEU A 507 10.57 30.04 -1.00
CA LEU A 507 10.93 28.89 -0.17
C LEU A 507 10.11 28.83 1.13
N CYS A 508 9.79 29.97 1.75
CA CYS A 508 8.89 30.03 2.90
C CYS A 508 7.50 29.45 2.58
N GLU A 509 6.93 29.79 1.43
CA GLU A 509 5.65 29.25 0.99
C GLU A 509 5.70 27.73 0.79
N ALA A 510 6.74 27.23 0.11
CA ALA A 510 6.96 25.79 -0.10
C ALA A 510 7.15 25.02 1.22
N LEU A 511 7.96 25.56 2.15
CA LEU A 511 8.18 24.98 3.47
C LEU A 511 6.90 24.98 4.32
N ASN A 512 6.15 26.08 4.32
CA ASN A 512 4.89 26.19 5.07
C ASN A 512 3.80 25.26 4.52
N MET A 513 3.72 25.13 3.19
CA MET A 513 2.84 24.20 2.49
C MET A 513 3.13 22.75 2.88
N LYS A 514 4.39 22.32 2.72
CA LYS A 514 4.84 20.97 3.09
C LYS A 514 4.65 20.69 4.57
N PHE A 515 4.99 21.65 5.43
CA PHE A 515 4.81 21.53 6.87
C PHE A 515 3.34 21.29 7.23
N LYS A 516 2.40 22.15 6.80
CA LYS A 516 0.96 22.01 7.09
C LYS A 516 0.42 20.63 6.71
N ALA A 517 0.79 20.12 5.54
CA ALA A 517 0.34 18.80 5.07
C ALA A 517 0.97 17.65 5.86
N GLU A 518 2.28 17.72 6.17
CA GLU A 518 3.00 16.65 6.87
C GLU A 518 2.56 16.51 8.34
N VAL A 519 2.36 17.61 9.07
CA VAL A 519 1.71 17.57 10.40
C VAL A 519 0.19 17.41 10.34
N GLN A 520 -0.42 17.48 9.15
CA GLN A 520 -1.87 17.47 8.95
C GLN A 520 -2.57 18.50 9.85
N SER A 521 -2.13 19.75 9.74
CA SER A 521 -2.52 20.86 10.60
C SER A 521 -2.80 22.13 9.80
N ASN A 522 -3.88 22.84 10.15
CA ASN A 522 -4.14 24.18 9.65
C ASN A 522 -3.13 25.20 10.23
N ARG A 523 -2.50 24.89 11.38
CA ARG A 523 -1.47 25.71 12.03
C ARG A 523 -0.12 25.51 11.33
N GLY A 524 0.15 26.35 10.35
CA GLY A 524 1.43 26.42 9.65
C GLY A 524 2.53 27.15 10.41
N LEU A 525 3.57 27.55 9.67
CA LEU A 525 4.67 28.38 10.16
C LEU A 525 4.20 29.83 10.33
N THR A 526 4.44 30.42 11.50
CA THR A 526 4.22 31.86 11.75
C THR A 526 5.34 32.70 11.15
N LYS A 527 5.17 34.04 11.09
CA LYS A 527 6.24 34.96 10.67
C LYS A 527 7.52 34.79 11.51
N GLU A 528 7.37 34.58 12.81
CA GLU A 528 8.47 34.33 13.75
C GLU A 528 9.19 33.00 13.44
N ASN A 529 8.45 31.92 13.18
CA ASN A 529 9.02 30.64 12.78
C ASN A 529 9.84 30.78 11.48
N LEU A 530 9.34 31.55 10.51
CA LEU A 530 10.04 31.82 9.25
C LEU A 530 11.32 32.64 9.48
N VAL A 531 11.30 33.65 10.36
CA VAL A 531 12.52 34.38 10.74
C VAL A 531 13.55 33.44 11.39
N PHE A 532 13.15 32.57 12.32
CA PHE A 532 14.07 31.57 12.90
C PHE A 532 14.69 30.65 11.83
N LEU A 533 13.91 30.20 10.85
CA LEU A 533 14.41 29.36 9.76
C LEU A 533 15.39 30.13 8.88
N ALA A 534 15.13 31.41 8.61
CA ALA A 534 16.02 32.30 7.86
C ALA A 534 17.35 32.51 8.60
N GLN A 535 17.29 32.82 9.90
CA GLN A 535 18.47 32.94 10.78
C GLN A 535 19.30 31.65 10.79
N LYS A 536 18.66 30.48 10.88
CA LYS A 536 19.33 29.17 10.84
C LYS A 536 20.02 28.90 9.50
N LEU A 537 19.37 29.22 8.38
CA LEU A 537 19.86 28.92 7.04
C LEU A 537 20.96 29.89 6.59
N PHE A 538 20.76 31.20 6.79
CA PHE A 538 21.70 32.24 6.38
C PHE A 538 22.78 32.56 7.43
N ASN A 539 22.68 31.98 8.63
CA ASN A 539 23.55 32.25 9.78
C ASN A 539 23.66 33.76 10.10
N SER A 540 22.51 34.46 10.10
CA SER A 540 22.42 35.91 10.29
C SER A 540 21.54 36.29 11.49
N SER A 541 21.76 37.50 12.02
CA SER A 541 21.13 37.98 13.26
C SER A 541 19.89 38.87 13.05
N ASN A 542 19.41 39.01 11.82
CA ASN A 542 18.30 39.91 11.50
C ASN A 542 16.98 39.38 12.11
N SER A 543 16.15 40.29 12.62
CA SER A 543 14.94 39.94 13.37
C SER A 543 13.64 40.20 12.61
N HIS A 544 13.68 40.86 11.45
CA HIS A 544 12.51 41.11 10.61
C HIS A 544 12.52 40.22 9.38
N LEU A 545 11.34 39.72 8.99
CA LEU A 545 11.18 38.85 7.82
C LEU A 545 11.52 39.58 6.50
N GLU A 546 11.25 40.89 6.45
CA GLU A 546 11.41 41.71 5.25
C GLU A 546 12.87 41.85 4.80
N ASP A 547 13.82 41.83 5.75
CA ASP A 547 15.26 41.86 5.49
C ASP A 547 15.72 40.69 4.61
N TYR A 548 14.99 39.57 4.65
CA TYR A 548 15.29 38.35 3.90
C TYR A 548 14.61 38.29 2.53
N ASN A 549 13.70 39.22 2.19
CA ASN A 549 12.91 39.16 0.94
C ASN A 549 13.79 39.17 -0.32
N GLY A 550 14.92 39.89 -0.28
CA GLY A 550 15.90 39.96 -1.37
C GLY A 550 16.98 38.87 -1.32
N MET A 551 16.99 38.01 -0.31
CA MET A 551 17.97 36.93 -0.18
C MET A 551 17.55 35.71 -1.01
N SER A 552 18.53 35.02 -1.58
CA SER A 552 18.33 33.79 -2.34
C SER A 552 19.05 32.61 -1.71
N VAL A 553 18.43 31.43 -1.81
CA VAL A 553 18.91 30.15 -1.29
C VAL A 553 19.26 29.26 -2.46
N SER A 554 20.47 28.68 -2.48
CA SER A 554 20.81 27.65 -3.47
C SER A 554 20.31 26.27 -3.06
N TRP A 555 20.11 25.40 -4.05
CA TRP A 555 19.89 23.97 -3.81
C TRP A 555 20.98 23.36 -2.91
N SER A 556 22.23 23.80 -3.09
CA SER A 556 23.36 23.36 -2.27
C SER A 556 23.19 23.72 -0.78
N GLN A 557 22.84 24.97 -0.47
CA GLN A 557 22.56 25.43 0.90
C GLN A 557 21.35 24.72 1.53
N PHE A 558 20.38 24.30 0.71
CA PHE A 558 19.17 23.64 1.16
C PHE A 558 19.40 22.17 1.55
N ASN A 559 20.05 21.37 0.68
CA ASN A 559 20.19 19.92 0.90
C ASN A 559 21.54 19.29 0.47
N ARG A 560 22.63 20.06 0.36
CA ARG A 560 23.98 19.51 0.06
C ARG A 560 25.05 19.95 1.06
N GLU A 561 24.99 21.20 1.49
CA GLU A 561 25.87 21.81 2.48
C GLU A 561 25.31 21.54 3.89
N ASN A 562 26.21 21.19 4.81
CA ASN A 562 25.84 21.03 6.22
C ASN A 562 25.69 22.40 6.89
N LEU A 563 24.73 22.50 7.83
CA LEU A 563 24.58 23.70 8.64
C LEU A 563 25.85 23.99 9.47
N PRO A 564 26.21 25.26 9.72
CA PRO A 564 27.41 25.62 10.48
C PRO A 564 27.50 24.91 11.83
N GLY A 565 28.59 24.17 12.05
CA GLY A 565 28.83 23.40 13.28
C GLY A 565 28.01 22.12 13.43
N ARG A 566 27.36 21.63 12.36
CA ARG A 566 26.54 20.40 12.34
C ARG A 566 26.96 19.43 11.23
N ASN A 567 26.52 18.19 11.35
CA ASN A 567 26.82 17.10 10.40
C ASN A 567 25.62 16.76 9.49
N TYR A 568 24.69 17.70 9.29
CA TYR A 568 23.46 17.52 8.52
C TYR A 568 23.03 18.81 7.82
N THR A 569 22.23 18.65 6.77
CA THR A 569 21.71 19.75 5.94
C THR A 569 20.54 20.47 6.62
N PHE A 570 20.15 21.64 6.08
CA PHE A 570 18.95 22.34 6.54
C PHE A 570 17.69 21.49 6.39
N TRP A 571 17.51 20.86 5.22
CA TRP A 571 16.36 20.01 4.95
C TRP A 571 16.30 18.78 5.87
N GLN A 572 17.42 18.08 6.11
CA GLN A 572 17.46 16.93 7.02
C GLN A 572 17.00 17.28 8.44
N TRP A 573 17.38 18.46 8.93
CA TRP A 573 16.88 18.97 10.21
C TRP A 573 15.39 19.29 10.19
N PHE A 574 14.92 19.99 9.14
CA PHE A 574 13.52 20.42 9.01
C PHE A 574 12.54 19.24 8.83
N ASP A 575 12.93 18.24 8.02
CA ASP A 575 12.17 17.00 7.84
C ASP A 575 12.12 16.17 9.13
N GLY A 576 13.22 16.07 9.87
CA GLY A 576 13.23 15.45 11.20
C GLY A 576 12.26 16.12 12.20
N VAL A 577 12.11 17.45 12.12
CA VAL A 577 11.10 18.20 12.89
C VAL A 577 9.68 17.85 12.44
N MET A 578 9.40 17.80 11.14
CA MET A 578 8.08 17.38 10.65
C MET A 578 7.73 15.95 11.06
N GLU A 579 8.68 15.03 10.97
CA GLU A 579 8.46 13.61 11.24
C GLU A 579 8.21 13.31 12.73
N VAL A 580 8.91 13.97 13.66
CA VAL A 580 8.62 13.81 15.11
C VAL A 580 7.27 14.42 15.48
N LEU A 581 6.89 15.55 14.87
CA LEU A 581 5.57 16.15 15.09
C LEU A 581 4.45 15.25 14.56
N LYS A 582 4.57 14.79 13.31
CA LYS A 582 3.62 13.89 12.65
C LYS A 582 3.41 12.59 13.41
N LYS A 583 4.49 11.95 13.90
CA LYS A 583 4.43 10.66 14.60
C LYS A 583 3.91 10.75 16.04
N HIS A 584 4.29 11.78 16.79
CA HIS A 584 4.06 11.79 18.25
C HIS A 584 3.32 13.04 18.78
N LEU A 585 3.38 14.18 18.10
CA LEU A 585 3.05 15.48 18.71
C LEU A 585 2.05 16.35 17.94
N LYS A 586 1.40 15.81 16.92
CA LYS A 586 0.37 16.48 16.11
C LYS A 586 -0.68 17.23 16.97
N PRO A 587 -1.30 16.65 18.02
CA PRO A 587 -2.26 17.37 18.86
C PRO A 587 -1.63 18.56 19.60
N HIS A 588 -0.46 18.36 20.22
CA HIS A 588 0.29 19.39 20.94
C HIS A 588 0.70 20.57 20.04
N TRP A 589 1.00 20.31 18.76
CA TRP A 589 1.26 21.38 17.79
C TRP A 589 0.00 22.17 17.45
N ASN A 590 -1.11 21.47 17.17
CA ASN A 590 -2.39 22.09 16.79
C ASN A 590 -2.91 23.05 17.86
N ASP A 591 -2.81 22.66 19.14
CA ASP A 591 -3.32 23.43 20.28
C ASP A 591 -2.42 24.59 20.72
N GLY A 592 -1.29 24.82 20.05
CA GLY A 592 -0.33 25.83 20.47
C GLY A 592 0.37 25.52 21.80
N ALA A 593 0.50 24.23 22.16
CA ALA A 593 1.26 23.81 23.35
C ALA A 593 2.78 23.80 23.08
N ILE A 594 3.18 23.59 21.82
CA ILE A 594 4.58 23.67 21.36
C ILE A 594 4.82 25.02 20.67
N LEU A 595 5.89 25.71 21.10
CA LEU A 595 6.41 26.93 20.49
C LEU A 595 7.37 26.60 19.33
N GLY A 596 8.31 25.67 19.56
CA GLY A 596 9.05 24.97 18.51
C GLY A 596 10.25 25.73 17.96
N PHE A 597 10.03 26.67 17.04
CA PHE A 597 11.07 27.33 16.24
C PHE A 597 11.73 28.50 16.98
N VAL A 598 12.47 28.20 18.04
CA VAL A 598 13.12 29.19 18.93
C VAL A 598 14.55 28.76 19.24
N ASN A 599 15.52 29.65 19.05
CA ASN A 599 16.92 29.36 19.33
C ASN A 599 17.25 29.44 20.84
N LYS A 600 18.42 28.94 21.25
CA LYS A 600 18.79 28.89 22.69
C LYS A 600 18.80 30.28 23.36
N GLN A 601 19.19 31.33 22.63
CA GLN A 601 19.26 32.71 23.15
C GLN A 601 17.85 33.30 23.31
N GLN A 602 17.03 33.22 22.27
CA GLN A 602 15.61 33.63 22.33
C GLN A 602 14.86 32.90 23.45
N ALA A 603 15.11 31.60 23.65
CA ALA A 603 14.48 30.84 24.73
C ALA A 603 14.89 31.32 26.13
N HIS A 604 16.15 31.76 26.30
CA HIS A 604 16.62 32.41 27.53
C HIS A 604 15.94 33.76 27.74
N ASP A 605 15.92 34.60 26.71
CA ASP A 605 15.42 35.97 26.80
C ASP A 605 13.89 36.05 27.01
N LEU A 606 13.15 35.07 26.48
CA LEU A 606 11.71 34.91 26.72
C LEU A 606 11.38 34.42 28.14
N LEU A 607 12.29 33.71 28.82
CA LEU A 607 12.05 33.09 30.12
C LEU A 607 12.68 33.83 31.31
N ILE A 608 13.74 34.64 31.12
CA ILE A 608 14.44 35.31 32.22
C ILE A 608 13.52 36.21 33.08
N ASN A 609 12.56 36.88 32.44
CA ASN A 609 11.59 37.78 33.07
C ASN A 609 10.27 37.11 33.48
N LYS A 610 10.18 35.78 33.44
CA LYS A 610 8.99 34.98 33.81
C LYS A 610 9.08 34.40 35.22
N PRO A 611 7.95 33.99 35.83
CA PRO A 611 7.96 33.33 37.14
C PRO A 611 8.65 31.96 37.09
N ASP A 612 9.12 31.47 38.24
CA ASP A 612 9.81 30.19 38.32
C ASP A 612 8.90 29.00 37.98
N GLY A 613 9.50 27.96 37.40
CA GLY A 613 8.76 26.84 36.84
C GLY A 613 8.07 27.16 35.51
N THR A 614 8.26 28.36 34.94
CA THR A 614 7.88 28.64 33.55
C THR A 614 8.82 27.93 32.59
N PHE A 615 8.24 27.23 31.61
CA PHE A 615 8.95 26.47 30.60
C PHE A 615 8.38 26.66 29.19
N LEU A 616 9.21 26.36 28.20
CA LEU A 616 8.81 26.27 26.79
C LEU A 616 9.42 25.02 26.13
N LEU A 617 8.78 24.58 25.06
CA LEU A 617 9.24 23.49 24.22
C LEU A 617 9.79 24.05 22.91
N ARG A 618 11.03 23.69 22.58
CA ARG A 618 11.69 24.08 21.33
C ARG A 618 12.31 22.87 20.63
N PHE A 619 12.44 22.94 19.31
CA PHE A 619 13.15 21.94 18.53
C PHE A 619 14.65 22.02 18.85
N SER A 620 15.30 20.87 18.87
CA SER A 620 16.73 20.77 19.14
C SER A 620 17.54 21.21 17.93
N ASP A 621 18.45 22.15 18.15
CA ASP A 621 19.45 22.52 17.16
C ASP A 621 20.59 21.50 17.06
N SER A 622 20.68 20.52 17.97
CA SER A 622 21.81 19.58 18.09
C SER A 622 21.50 18.13 17.73
N GLU A 623 20.22 17.74 17.72
CA GLU A 623 19.78 16.37 17.45
C GLU A 623 18.53 16.41 16.55
N ILE A 624 18.60 15.71 15.42
CA ILE A 624 17.56 15.72 14.38
C ILE A 624 16.27 15.11 14.95
N GLY A 625 15.14 15.81 14.79
CA GLY A 625 13.85 15.38 15.34
C GLY A 625 13.80 15.36 16.89
N GLY A 626 14.76 16.00 17.57
CA GLY A 626 14.76 16.16 19.01
C GLY A 626 13.94 17.36 19.48
N ILE A 627 13.27 17.26 20.63
CA ILE A 627 12.60 18.38 21.32
C ILE A 627 13.15 18.52 22.73
N THR A 628 13.54 19.73 23.11
CA THR A 628 14.11 20.04 24.43
C THR A 628 13.17 20.93 25.23
N ILE A 629 13.12 20.67 26.54
CA ILE A 629 12.42 21.50 27.53
C ILE A 629 13.43 22.53 28.04
N ALA A 630 13.11 23.81 27.86
CA ALA A 630 13.84 24.91 28.48
C ALA A 630 12.98 25.53 29.59
N TRP A 631 13.54 25.72 30.79
CA TRP A 631 12.81 26.29 31.93
C TRP A 631 13.69 27.19 32.80
N LYS A 632 13.04 28.10 33.53
CA LYS A 632 13.67 28.96 34.54
C LYS A 632 13.43 28.42 35.95
N PHE A 633 14.46 28.53 36.80
CA PHE A 633 14.35 28.36 38.24
C PHE A 633 15.38 29.27 38.94
N ASP A 634 14.93 30.26 39.72
CA ASP A 634 15.83 31.18 40.41
C ASP A 634 16.60 30.47 41.54
N SER A 635 17.91 30.35 41.30
CA SER A 635 18.95 30.15 42.32
C SER A 635 19.85 31.39 42.30
N GLN A 636 20.83 31.49 43.20
CA GLN A 636 21.66 32.69 43.39
C GLN A 636 22.40 33.19 42.11
N GLU A 637 22.47 32.38 41.04
CA GLU A 637 23.07 32.73 39.75
C GLU A 637 22.08 32.88 38.57
N ARG A 638 20.75 32.90 38.79
CA ARG A 638 19.72 32.96 37.72
C ARG A 638 19.86 31.84 36.65
N MET A 639 19.98 30.59 37.10
CA MET A 639 20.27 29.46 36.21
C MET A 639 19.15 29.15 35.20
N PHE A 640 19.50 29.14 33.91
CA PHE A 640 18.63 28.76 32.79
C PHE A 640 18.91 27.32 32.35
N TRP A 641 17.95 26.42 32.52
CA TRP A 641 18.13 24.99 32.29
C TRP A 641 17.53 24.55 30.96
N ASN A 642 18.24 23.66 30.25
CA ASN A 642 17.76 22.98 29.05
C ASN A 642 17.97 21.48 29.25
N LEU A 643 16.91 20.67 29.13
CA LEU A 643 17.03 19.22 29.18
C LEU A 643 17.67 18.71 27.88
N MET A 644 18.38 17.59 27.94
CA MET A 644 18.76 16.85 26.74
C MET A 644 17.53 16.60 25.84
N PRO A 645 17.64 16.71 24.50
CA PRO A 645 16.50 16.51 23.60
C PRO A 645 15.87 15.12 23.76
N PHE A 646 14.55 15.07 23.67
CA PHE A 646 13.78 13.85 23.51
C PHE A 646 13.51 13.58 22.03
N THR A 647 13.76 12.35 21.60
CA THR A 647 13.56 11.88 20.22
C THR A 647 12.31 10.99 20.09
N THR A 648 11.99 10.59 18.87
CA THR A 648 11.02 9.52 18.55
C THR A 648 11.20 8.26 19.42
N ARG A 649 12.45 7.90 19.78
CA ARG A 649 12.72 6.75 20.68
C ARG A 649 12.16 6.99 22.07
N ASP A 650 12.38 8.18 22.61
CA ASP A 650 11.93 8.58 23.95
C ASP A 650 10.40 8.67 24.02
N PHE A 651 9.76 9.25 23.00
CA PHE A 651 8.30 9.37 22.92
C PHE A 651 7.60 8.02 22.70
N SER A 652 8.29 7.04 22.11
CA SER A 652 7.79 5.66 21.99
C SER A 652 7.82 4.89 23.32
N ILE A 653 8.66 5.30 24.28
CA ILE A 653 8.74 4.70 25.62
C ILE A 653 7.71 5.34 26.57
N ARG A 654 7.59 6.68 26.54
CA ARG A 654 6.65 7.46 27.37
C ARG A 654 6.35 8.78 26.68
N SER A 655 5.06 9.16 26.63
CA SER A 655 4.60 10.34 25.90
C SER A 655 5.23 11.64 26.43
N LEU A 656 5.28 12.68 25.59
CA LEU A 656 5.75 14.00 26.03
C LEU A 656 4.91 14.56 27.18
N ALA A 657 3.58 14.39 27.11
CA ALA A 657 2.67 14.88 28.14
C ALA A 657 2.93 14.19 29.48
N ASP A 658 3.03 12.85 29.52
CA ASP A 658 3.32 12.12 30.75
C ASP A 658 4.68 12.52 31.34
N ARG A 659 5.70 12.71 30.50
CA ARG A 659 7.02 13.21 30.93
C ARG A 659 6.96 14.62 31.50
N LEU A 660 6.09 15.50 31.01
CA LEU A 660 5.85 16.83 31.58
C LEU A 660 5.03 16.77 32.88
N GLY A 661 4.08 15.83 32.99
CA GLY A 661 3.31 15.57 34.19
C GLY A 661 4.20 15.09 35.35
N ASP A 662 5.13 14.17 35.06
CA ASP A 662 6.07 13.62 36.04
C ASP A 662 6.95 14.66 36.74
N LEU A 663 7.33 15.73 36.02
CA LEU A 663 8.18 16.82 36.51
C LEU A 663 7.35 17.89 37.24
N SER A 664 7.26 17.77 38.56
CA SER A 664 6.46 18.65 39.43
C SER A 664 6.93 20.11 39.46
N TYR A 665 8.22 20.37 39.21
CA TYR A 665 8.79 21.73 39.17
C TYR A 665 8.49 22.49 37.87
N LEU A 666 7.87 21.84 36.87
CA LEU A 666 7.33 22.51 35.69
C LEU A 666 5.88 22.91 35.97
N ILE A 667 5.62 24.22 36.04
CA ILE A 667 4.36 24.78 36.55
C ILE A 667 3.61 25.55 35.45
N TYR A 668 4.31 26.38 34.68
CA TYR A 668 3.69 27.27 33.67
C TYR A 668 4.26 27.02 32.27
N VAL A 669 3.39 26.88 31.29
CA VAL A 669 3.71 26.85 29.87
C VAL A 669 3.73 28.28 29.35
N PHE A 670 4.82 28.67 28.68
CA PHE A 670 4.93 29.98 28.03
C PHE A 670 3.70 30.28 27.12
N PRO A 671 3.11 31.49 27.15
CA PRO A 671 3.53 32.66 27.94
C PRO A 671 3.32 32.53 29.45
N ASP A 672 2.10 32.22 29.91
CA ASP A 672 1.71 32.23 31.34
C ASP A 672 0.54 31.26 31.65
N ARG A 673 0.43 30.12 30.94
CA ARG A 673 -0.68 29.14 31.15
C ARG A 673 -0.27 28.04 32.14
N PRO A 674 -1.10 27.61 33.10
CA PRO A 674 -0.76 26.49 33.98
C PRO A 674 -0.59 25.17 33.19
N LYS A 675 0.37 24.34 33.60
CA LYS A 675 0.73 23.09 32.91
C LYS A 675 -0.47 22.18 32.67
N ASP A 676 -1.29 21.97 33.69
CA ASP A 676 -2.38 21.00 33.64
C ASP A 676 -3.53 21.48 32.74
N GLU A 677 -3.77 22.79 32.59
CA GLU A 677 -4.75 23.31 31.61
C GLU A 677 -4.35 22.95 30.16
N VAL A 678 -3.05 22.98 29.86
CA VAL A 678 -2.54 22.70 28.52
C VAL A 678 -2.37 21.20 28.25
N TYR A 679 -1.87 20.44 29.25
CA TYR A 679 -1.41 19.05 29.05
C TYR A 679 -2.28 17.96 29.70
N SER A 680 -3.20 18.26 30.63
CA SER A 680 -3.96 17.21 31.34
C SER A 680 -4.75 16.28 30.41
N LYS A 681 -5.35 16.84 29.34
CA LYS A 681 -6.04 16.10 28.28
C LYS A 681 -5.18 15.10 27.50
N TYR A 682 -3.85 15.17 27.67
CA TYR A 682 -2.87 14.31 27.02
C TYR A 682 -2.20 13.32 27.99
N TYR A 683 -2.49 13.40 29.28
CA TYR A 683 -1.96 12.44 30.25
C TYR A 683 -2.62 11.07 30.06
N THR A 684 -1.79 10.02 30.09
CA THR A 684 -2.28 8.64 30.07
C THR A 684 -3.07 8.41 31.36
N PRO A 685 -4.39 8.11 31.28
CA PRO A 685 -5.19 7.95 32.48
C PRO A 685 -4.71 6.74 33.27
N VAL A 686 -4.11 7.01 34.44
CA VAL A 686 -3.85 5.96 35.42
C VAL A 686 -5.22 5.43 35.86
N PRO A 687 -5.48 4.11 35.80
CA PRO A 687 -6.67 3.54 36.41
C PRO A 687 -6.52 3.63 37.94
N CYS A 688 -6.87 4.80 38.48
CA CYS A 688 -7.02 5.03 39.90
C CYS A 688 -8.24 4.26 40.39
N GLU A 689 -8.03 3.01 40.79
CA GLU A 689 -8.86 2.47 41.86
C GLU A 689 -8.77 3.44 43.05
N PRO A 690 -9.90 3.81 43.69
CA PRO A 690 -9.86 4.70 44.83
C PRO A 690 -8.98 4.10 45.93
N ALA A 691 -8.27 4.94 46.68
CA ALA A 691 -7.24 4.57 47.68
C ALA A 691 -7.76 3.81 48.93
N THR A 692 -8.89 3.12 48.80
CA THR A 692 -9.52 2.23 49.77
C THR A 692 -9.74 0.81 49.22
N ALA A 693 -9.51 0.58 47.92
CA ALA A 693 -9.41 -0.77 47.36
C ALA A 693 -8.17 -1.47 47.94
N LYS A 694 -8.38 -2.42 48.86
CA LYS A 694 -7.29 -3.30 49.32
C LYS A 694 -6.75 -4.05 48.11
N ALA A 695 -5.42 -4.10 47.97
CA ALA A 695 -4.75 -4.85 46.91
C ALA A 695 -5.25 -6.30 46.90
N VAL A 696 -6.07 -6.63 45.91
CA VAL A 696 -6.46 -8.01 45.64
C VAL A 696 -5.19 -8.70 45.13
N ASP A 697 -4.79 -9.77 45.81
CA ASP A 697 -3.60 -10.59 45.51
C ASP A 697 -2.21 -10.00 45.80
N GLY A 698 -2.10 -8.82 46.44
CA GLY A 698 -0.85 -8.34 47.03
C GLY A 698 0.26 -7.88 46.06
N TYR A 699 0.03 -7.90 44.74
CA TYR A 699 0.95 -7.40 43.73
C TYR A 699 0.72 -5.91 43.41
N VAL A 700 1.79 -5.11 43.36
CA VAL A 700 1.76 -3.70 42.95
C VAL A 700 2.20 -3.57 41.49
N LYS A 701 1.42 -2.89 40.65
CA LYS A 701 1.79 -2.63 39.25
C LYS A 701 2.97 -1.63 39.18
N PRO A 702 4.08 -1.96 38.49
CA PRO A 702 5.20 -1.04 38.34
C PRO A 702 4.80 0.15 37.45
N GLN A 703 5.21 1.36 37.85
CA GLN A 703 5.03 2.59 37.07
C GLN A 703 6.39 3.18 36.69
N ILE A 704 6.52 3.62 35.44
CA ILE A 704 7.69 4.36 34.97
C ILE A 704 7.40 5.85 35.17
N LYS A 705 8.24 6.53 35.96
CA LYS A 705 8.18 7.98 36.18
C LYS A 705 9.49 8.62 35.75
N GLN A 706 9.43 9.74 35.02
CA GLN A 706 10.61 10.56 34.75
C GLN A 706 11.00 11.36 36.01
N VAL A 707 12.25 11.24 36.43
CA VAL A 707 12.85 12.04 37.50
C VAL A 707 14.14 12.61 36.95
N VAL A 708 14.31 13.94 37.04
CA VAL A 708 15.64 14.56 36.88
C VAL A 708 16.34 14.46 38.24
N PRO A 709 17.60 13.98 38.31
CA PRO A 709 18.31 13.82 39.59
C PRO A 709 18.28 15.09 40.42
N GLU A 710 17.95 14.98 41.71
CA GLU A 710 17.89 16.13 42.60
C GLU A 710 19.27 16.79 42.72
N PHE A 711 19.29 18.11 42.54
CA PHE A 711 20.49 18.92 42.63
C PHE A 711 20.94 18.95 44.11
N VAL A 712 22.03 18.26 44.43
CA VAL A 712 22.61 18.27 45.77
C VAL A 712 23.01 19.69 46.13
N SER A 713 22.25 20.31 47.05
CA SER A 713 22.64 21.57 47.68
C SER A 713 23.86 21.32 48.55
N ALA A 714 25.03 21.75 48.07
CA ALA A 714 26.25 21.77 48.85
C ALA A 714 26.17 22.88 49.92
N SER A 715 25.50 22.58 51.03
CA SER A 715 25.44 23.44 52.22
C SER A 715 26.08 22.73 53.41
N ALA A 716 27.32 23.13 53.71
CA ALA A 716 28.08 23.01 54.95
C ALA A 716 27.63 21.98 56.03
N ASP A 717 28.56 21.11 56.45
CA ASP A 717 29.31 21.46 57.68
C ASP A 717 30.70 20.80 57.87
N SER A 718 31.61 21.61 58.40
CA SER A 718 32.87 21.32 59.13
C SER A 718 33.92 20.27 58.66
N ALA A 719 35.09 20.83 58.30
CA ALA A 719 36.45 20.51 58.79
C ALA A 719 37.31 19.39 58.12
N GLY A 720 38.43 19.78 57.50
CA GLY A 720 39.57 18.84 57.35
C GLY A 720 40.65 19.02 56.25
N GLY A 721 41.17 20.21 55.97
CA GLY A 721 42.58 20.37 55.57
C GLY A 721 43.06 20.14 54.11
N SER A 722 43.70 21.19 53.58
CA SER A 722 44.84 21.20 52.64
C SER A 722 44.61 21.28 51.11
N ALA A 723 45.47 22.09 50.51
CA ALA A 723 45.64 22.49 49.10
C ALA A 723 46.03 21.30 48.16
N THR A 724 46.12 21.40 46.82
CA THR A 724 46.72 22.50 46.02
C THR A 724 46.43 22.41 44.51
N TYR A 725 46.15 23.56 43.87
CA TYR A 725 46.59 24.04 42.53
C TYR A 725 47.08 23.03 41.45
N MET A 726 46.43 22.96 40.27
CA MET A 726 46.93 23.57 39.01
C MET A 726 46.06 23.31 37.76
N ASP A 727 46.32 24.14 36.73
CA ASP A 727 45.70 24.23 35.40
C ASP A 727 46.61 23.61 34.30
N GLN A 728 46.13 23.61 33.06
CA GLN A 728 46.80 23.39 31.76
C GLN A 728 46.75 22.00 31.10
N ALA A 729 46.24 22.01 29.86
CA ALA A 729 46.35 20.96 28.85
C ALA A 729 47.75 20.96 28.19
N PRO A 730 48.09 19.92 27.40
CA PRO A 730 48.37 20.22 25.98
C PRO A 730 47.97 19.12 24.97
N SER A 731 47.64 19.53 23.74
CA SER A 731 47.83 18.72 22.51
C SER A 731 49.30 18.82 22.05
N PRO A 732 49.89 17.86 21.30
CA PRO A 732 49.83 17.95 19.82
C PRO A 732 50.14 16.64 19.01
N ALA A 733 50.22 16.80 17.68
CA ALA A 733 51.12 16.13 16.71
C ALA A 733 50.52 15.14 15.66
N VAL A 734 51.31 14.87 14.59
CA VAL A 734 50.85 14.68 13.19
C VAL A 734 51.68 13.63 12.42
N CYS A 735 51.01 12.75 11.63
CA CYS A 735 51.51 11.91 10.52
C CYS A 735 52.58 10.81 10.82
N PRO A 736 52.87 9.85 9.90
CA PRO A 736 52.39 9.66 8.50
C PRO A 736 51.83 8.25 8.14
N GLN A 737 51.40 8.09 6.87
CA GLN A 737 51.06 6.81 6.21
C GLN A 737 52.29 5.92 5.89
N PRO A 738 52.04 4.66 5.49
CA PRO A 738 52.75 4.08 4.35
C PRO A 738 51.80 3.64 3.20
N HIS A 739 52.24 3.86 1.95
CA HIS A 739 51.60 3.36 0.74
C HIS A 739 51.97 1.90 0.44
N TYR A 740 51.12 1.18 -0.31
CA TYR A 740 51.58 0.21 -1.31
C TYR A 740 50.67 0.22 -2.56
N ASN A 741 51.23 -0.23 -3.69
CA ASN A 741 50.83 0.18 -5.04
C ASN A 741 50.04 -0.85 -5.85
N MET A 742 49.26 -0.31 -6.80
CA MET A 742 48.97 -0.77 -8.18
C MET A 742 48.47 -2.20 -8.49
N TYR A 743 47.40 -2.24 -9.28
CA TYR A 743 47.06 -3.30 -10.23
C TYR A 743 48.01 -3.33 -11.44
N PRO A 744 48.21 -4.51 -12.06
CA PRO A 744 48.56 -4.65 -13.47
C PRO A 744 47.45 -5.32 -14.32
N GLN A 745 47.11 -4.60 -15.41
CA GLN A 745 46.62 -4.99 -16.75
C GLN A 745 46.20 -6.44 -17.11
N ASN A 746 45.14 -6.52 -17.95
CA ASN A 746 44.83 -7.65 -18.85
C ASN A 746 45.97 -7.96 -19.84
N PRO A 747 45.91 -9.12 -20.52
CA PRO A 747 45.49 -9.05 -21.94
C PRO A 747 44.47 -10.12 -22.38
N ASP A 748 43.64 -9.75 -23.37
CA ASP A 748 42.75 -10.62 -24.17
C ASP A 748 43.56 -11.40 -25.27
N PRO A 749 42.99 -11.95 -26.36
CA PRO A 749 41.61 -12.40 -26.69
C PRO A 749 41.61 -13.86 -27.25
N VAL A 750 40.51 -14.33 -27.90
CA VAL A 750 40.52 -14.97 -29.25
C VAL A 750 39.14 -15.47 -29.74
N LEU A 751 38.71 -14.90 -30.89
CA LEU A 751 37.90 -15.39 -32.03
C LEU A 751 36.46 -15.95 -31.87
N ASP A 752 35.52 -15.25 -32.53
CA ASP A 752 34.69 -15.64 -33.70
C ASP A 752 33.87 -16.96 -33.64
N ASN A 753 32.63 -17.04 -34.18
CA ASN A 753 32.30 -16.62 -35.55
C ASN A 753 30.79 -16.40 -35.83
N ASP A 754 30.50 -15.91 -37.04
CA ASP A 754 29.19 -15.55 -37.62
C ASP A 754 28.10 -16.65 -37.62
N GLY A 755 26.84 -16.21 -37.77
CA GLY A 755 25.66 -17.08 -37.88
C GLY A 755 24.37 -16.34 -38.28
N ASP A 756 24.44 -15.52 -39.31
CA ASP A 756 23.28 -14.88 -39.96
C ASP A 756 22.39 -15.97 -40.63
N PHE A 757 21.07 -15.96 -40.43
CA PHE A 757 20.09 -16.45 -41.42
C PHE A 757 18.63 -16.06 -41.10
N ASP A 758 17.91 -15.82 -42.18
CA ASP A 758 16.74 -14.95 -42.33
C ASP A 758 15.39 -15.70 -42.47
N LEU A 759 14.30 -14.92 -42.52
CA LEU A 759 13.02 -15.20 -43.20
C LEU A 759 12.06 -16.35 -42.75
N ASP A 760 11.11 -15.97 -41.88
CA ASP A 760 9.66 -15.78 -42.18
C ASP A 760 8.69 -16.94 -42.56
N ASP A 761 7.41 -16.60 -42.39
CA ASP A 761 6.18 -17.04 -43.08
C ASP A 761 5.18 -18.07 -42.48
N THR A 762 3.93 -17.58 -42.37
CA THR A 762 2.61 -18.28 -42.40
C THR A 762 2.13 -19.20 -41.26
N ILE A 763 0.81 -19.32 -40.96
CA ILE A 763 -0.35 -18.39 -40.97
C ILE A 763 -1.50 -19.03 -40.13
N ASP A 764 -2.45 -18.21 -39.67
CA ASP A 764 -3.75 -18.53 -39.03
C ASP A 764 -4.15 -19.99 -38.68
N VAL A 765 -4.43 -20.21 -37.38
CA VAL A 765 -5.72 -20.78 -36.96
C VAL A 765 -6.27 -20.02 -35.73
N ALA A 766 -6.65 -18.76 -35.93
CA ALA A 766 -7.66 -18.13 -35.06
C ALA A 766 -9.07 -18.67 -35.42
N ARG A 767 -10.08 -18.37 -34.57
CA ARG A 767 -11.53 -18.59 -34.80
C ARG A 767 -12.03 -20.05 -34.75
N ARG A 768 -12.19 -20.62 -33.53
CA ARG A 768 -13.21 -21.66 -33.26
C ARG A 768 -13.64 -21.92 -31.79
N VAL A 769 -13.30 -21.10 -30.78
CA VAL A 769 -13.68 -21.40 -29.37
C VAL A 769 -14.32 -20.23 -28.59
N GLU A 770 -14.43 -19.02 -29.17
CA GLU A 770 -15.10 -17.88 -28.49
C GLU A 770 -16.63 -17.92 -28.48
N GLU A 771 -17.26 -18.94 -29.10
CA GLU A 771 -18.67 -18.86 -29.50
C GLU A 771 -19.51 -20.05 -29.01
N LEU A 772 -19.41 -20.43 -27.72
CA LEU A 772 -20.29 -21.48 -27.17
C LEU A 772 -20.93 -21.29 -25.79
N LEU A 773 -20.43 -20.45 -24.87
CA LEU A 773 -21.08 -20.25 -23.55
C LEU A 773 -21.00 -18.80 -23.05
N GLY A 774 -21.81 -17.93 -23.64
CA GLY A 774 -22.17 -16.65 -23.02
C GLY A 774 -23.57 -16.69 -22.40
N ARG A 775 -23.68 -16.38 -21.10
CA ARG A 775 -24.82 -15.65 -20.49
C ARG A 775 -24.44 -15.14 -19.08
N PRO A 776 -25.05 -14.02 -18.62
CA PRO A 776 -24.54 -13.26 -17.47
C PRO A 776 -25.17 -13.68 -16.13
N MET A 777 -24.49 -13.35 -15.04
CA MET A 777 -25.05 -13.27 -13.68
C MET A 777 -24.51 -12.02 -12.97
N ASP A 778 -25.37 -11.37 -12.19
CA ASP A 778 -25.21 -9.98 -11.76
C ASP A 778 -24.42 -9.77 -10.45
N ASN A 779 -23.84 -8.57 -10.32
CA ASN A 779 -23.58 -7.80 -9.09
C ASN A 779 -23.06 -8.54 -7.82
N ILE A 780 -21.74 -8.51 -7.62
CA ILE A 780 -21.05 -8.76 -6.33
C ILE A 780 -20.61 -7.42 -5.66
N SER A 781 -21.34 -6.33 -5.92
CA SER A 781 -21.02 -4.98 -5.42
C SER A 781 -21.45 -4.69 -3.97
N THR A 782 -22.04 -5.66 -3.26
CA THR A 782 -22.72 -5.44 -1.97
C THR A 782 -22.11 -6.19 -0.77
N PHE A 783 -20.78 -6.34 -0.69
CA PHE A 783 -20.11 -6.89 0.51
C PHE A 783 -18.82 -6.17 0.95
N ARG A 784 -18.51 -4.98 0.40
CA ARG A 784 -17.27 -4.24 0.76
C ARG A 784 -17.44 -3.01 1.65
N ASN A 785 -18.68 -2.59 1.89
CA ASN A 785 -18.97 -1.56 2.87
C ASN A 785 -19.39 -2.24 4.18
N HIS A 786 -18.43 -2.57 5.04
CA HIS A 786 -18.47 -2.45 6.51
C HIS A 786 -17.18 -3.05 7.11
N LEU A 787 -16.60 -2.36 8.11
CA LEU A 787 -15.43 -2.71 8.95
C LEU A 787 -14.02 -2.61 8.30
N PRO A 788 -13.18 -1.63 8.70
CA PRO A 788 -11.81 -1.48 8.24
C PRO A 788 -10.77 -1.92 9.29
N LEU A 789 -9.91 -2.89 8.97
CA LEU A 789 -8.69 -3.18 9.73
C LEU A 789 -7.48 -3.43 8.80
N THR A 790 -6.70 -2.35 8.65
CA THR A 790 -5.22 -2.28 8.58
C THR A 790 -4.37 -3.10 7.59
N LYS A 791 -3.20 -2.55 7.26
CA LYS A 791 -2.17 -3.13 6.37
C LYS A 791 -0.88 -3.34 7.15
N ALA A 792 -0.19 -4.45 6.89
CA ALA A 792 1.17 -4.68 7.38
C ALA A 792 2.21 -4.04 6.46
N SER A 793 3.32 -3.63 7.07
CA SER A 793 4.58 -3.28 6.42
C SER A 793 5.62 -4.39 6.62
N GLN A 794 6.41 -4.71 5.60
CA GLN A 794 7.67 -5.43 5.78
C GLN A 794 8.77 -4.45 6.20
N ALA A 795 9.56 -4.84 7.20
CA ALA A 795 10.85 -4.24 7.48
C ALA A 795 11.95 -4.96 6.66
N GLN A 796 13.13 -4.36 6.58
CA GLN A 796 14.34 -5.01 6.09
C GLN A 796 15.50 -4.59 7.01
N GLU A 797 16.38 -5.54 7.33
CA GLU A 797 17.53 -5.37 8.21
C GLU A 797 18.70 -4.71 7.48
N GLU A 798 19.59 -4.05 8.22
CA GLU A 798 21.04 -4.11 7.95
C GLU A 798 21.83 -3.88 9.25
N GLU A 799 23.01 -4.50 9.34
CA GLU A 799 23.71 -4.77 10.60
C GLU A 799 24.57 -3.61 11.14
N SER A 800 24.75 -3.58 12.46
CA SER A 800 25.83 -2.86 13.14
C SER A 800 26.85 -3.84 13.70
N GLY A 801 28.14 -3.59 13.46
CA GLY A 801 29.23 -4.37 14.05
C GLY A 801 29.47 -4.07 15.54
N GLU A 802 29.81 -5.15 16.27
CA GLU A 802 30.29 -5.23 17.65
C GLU A 802 29.29 -5.05 18.82
N GLN A 803 29.51 -5.88 19.84
CA GLN A 803 28.50 -6.36 20.80
C GLN A 803 28.30 -5.39 21.98
N PRO A 804 27.06 -5.25 22.48
CA PRO A 804 26.73 -6.05 23.67
C PRO A 804 25.26 -6.51 23.77
N LEU A 805 25.09 -7.82 24.07
CA LEU A 805 23.86 -8.48 24.56
C LEU A 805 22.62 -8.45 23.62
N PRO A 806 21.84 -9.56 23.54
CA PRO A 806 20.78 -9.68 22.53
C PRO A 806 19.56 -8.79 22.84
N PRO A 807 19.02 -8.04 21.86
CA PRO A 807 17.83 -7.22 22.06
C PRO A 807 16.58 -8.10 22.15
N THR A 808 15.77 -7.91 23.19
CA THR A 808 14.50 -8.64 23.38
C THR A 808 13.39 -8.08 22.50
N SER A 809 13.39 -8.42 21.21
CA SER A 809 12.27 -8.20 20.29
C SER A 809 11.27 -9.36 20.33
N ASN A 810 10.36 -9.36 21.32
CA ASN A 810 9.04 -10.03 21.27
C ASN A 810 8.31 -9.89 22.62
N ARG A 811 7.47 -8.86 22.79
CA ARG A 811 6.60 -8.70 23.99
C ARG A 811 5.10 -8.87 23.78
N TYR A 812 4.62 -9.06 22.55
CA TYR A 812 3.20 -9.37 22.27
C TYR A 812 2.93 -10.76 21.67
N HIS A 813 3.96 -11.52 21.26
CA HIS A 813 3.81 -12.97 20.95
C HIS A 813 3.82 -13.86 22.20
N GLY A 814 4.01 -13.26 23.39
CA GLY A 814 4.21 -13.97 24.64
C GLY A 814 2.96 -14.72 25.12
N GLU A 815 1.80 -14.09 25.13
CA GLU A 815 0.64 -14.56 25.91
C GLU A 815 0.02 -15.87 25.38
N ALA A 816 -0.24 -15.97 24.07
CA ALA A 816 -0.75 -17.21 23.47
C ALA A 816 0.26 -18.37 23.54
N SER A 817 1.55 -18.08 23.34
CA SER A 817 2.64 -19.07 23.42
C SER A 817 2.88 -19.54 24.87
N LEU A 818 2.75 -18.62 25.83
CA LEU A 818 2.77 -18.87 27.28
C LEU A 818 1.58 -19.73 27.69
N GLN A 819 0.37 -19.37 27.26
CA GLN A 819 -0.86 -20.13 27.51
C GLN A 819 -0.77 -21.55 26.92
N ALA A 820 -0.26 -21.69 25.69
CA ALA A 820 0.00 -22.99 25.07
C ALA A 820 0.98 -23.84 25.89
N THR A 821 2.06 -23.24 26.36
CA THR A 821 3.05 -23.91 27.20
C THR A 821 2.45 -24.33 28.55
N LEU A 822 1.74 -23.44 29.24
CA LEU A 822 1.13 -23.73 30.55
C LEU A 822 0.02 -24.79 30.47
N LEU A 823 -0.88 -24.70 29.47
CA LEU A 823 -1.95 -25.68 29.28
C LEU A 823 -1.40 -27.02 28.81
N GLY A 824 -0.39 -27.04 27.93
CA GLY A 824 0.29 -28.25 27.50
C GLY A 824 1.01 -28.95 28.66
N LEU A 825 1.72 -28.21 29.52
CA LEU A 825 2.31 -28.75 30.75
C LEU A 825 1.25 -29.28 31.73
N ALA A 826 0.13 -28.56 31.91
CA ALA A 826 -0.95 -29.00 32.78
C ALA A 826 -1.63 -30.29 32.26
N ALA A 827 -1.82 -30.39 30.95
CA ALA A 827 -2.34 -31.60 30.31
C ALA A 827 -1.34 -32.77 30.44
N LEU A 828 -0.05 -32.52 30.20
CA LEU A 828 1.03 -33.50 30.34
C LEU A 828 1.12 -34.03 31.78
N ASN A 829 1.07 -33.15 32.78
CA ASN A 829 1.08 -33.51 34.20
C ASN A 829 -0.16 -34.32 34.61
N LYS A 830 -1.31 -34.06 33.98
CA LYS A 830 -2.56 -34.78 34.27
C LYS A 830 -2.55 -36.21 33.72
N ALA A 831 -2.01 -36.42 32.52
CA ALA A 831 -1.89 -37.73 31.88
C ALA A 831 -0.71 -38.53 32.47
N TYR A 832 0.43 -37.88 32.68
CA TYR A 832 1.69 -38.48 33.09
C TYR A 832 2.33 -37.71 34.26
N PRO A 833 1.81 -37.81 35.49
CA PRO A 833 2.28 -37.00 36.63
C PRO A 833 3.74 -37.26 37.02
N GLU A 834 4.30 -38.43 36.69
CA GLU A 834 5.72 -38.72 36.91
C GLU A 834 6.66 -38.06 35.89
N VAL A 835 6.15 -37.55 34.76
CA VAL A 835 6.99 -36.93 33.72
C VAL A 835 7.62 -35.62 34.21
N LEU A 836 6.87 -34.83 34.99
CA LEU A 836 7.33 -33.57 35.58
C LEU A 836 8.06 -33.75 36.93
N ALA A 837 8.56 -34.95 37.23
CA ALA A 837 9.45 -35.14 38.36
C ALA A 837 10.87 -34.59 38.05
N PRO A 838 11.61 -34.04 39.03
CA PRO A 838 13.00 -33.64 38.83
C PRO A 838 13.88 -34.76 38.24
N GLY A 839 14.54 -34.49 37.11
CA GLY A 839 15.31 -35.47 36.34
C GLY A 839 14.49 -36.35 35.40
N GLY A 840 13.18 -36.10 35.26
CA GLY A 840 12.26 -36.88 34.44
C GLY A 840 12.27 -36.54 32.94
N THR A 841 12.78 -35.37 32.54
CA THR A 841 12.76 -34.91 31.13
C THR A 841 14.14 -34.52 30.61
N ALA A 842 14.44 -34.84 29.36
CA ALA A 842 15.61 -34.31 28.66
C ALA A 842 15.23 -33.77 27.28
N ARG A 843 15.83 -32.63 26.91
CA ARG A 843 15.73 -32.06 25.57
C ARG A 843 16.92 -32.51 24.73
N VAL A 844 16.68 -33.06 23.54
CA VAL A 844 17.71 -33.60 22.65
C VAL A 844 18.00 -32.74 21.41
N THR A 845 17.28 -31.63 21.23
CA THR A 845 17.49 -30.66 20.15
C THR A 845 17.79 -29.26 20.70
N ALA A 846 18.39 -28.40 19.88
CA ALA A 846 18.64 -27.00 20.22
C ALA A 846 17.34 -26.18 20.36
N SER A 847 16.37 -26.51 19.51
CA SER A 847 14.98 -26.06 19.50
C SER A 847 14.18 -26.68 20.66
N SER A 848 13.16 -25.97 21.15
CA SER A 848 12.24 -26.43 22.19
C SER A 848 10.90 -26.86 21.57
N PRO A 849 10.26 -27.95 22.02
CA PRO A 849 8.86 -28.24 21.65
C PRO A 849 7.87 -27.24 22.24
N TRP A 850 8.26 -26.50 23.27
CA TRP A 850 7.41 -25.55 23.98
C TRP A 850 7.45 -24.16 23.32
N PRO A 851 6.31 -23.61 22.85
CA PRO A 851 6.25 -22.32 22.15
C PRO A 851 6.79 -21.12 22.94
N TYR A 852 6.81 -21.20 24.28
CA TYR A 852 7.36 -20.17 25.15
C TYR A 852 8.30 -20.78 26.20
N PRO A 853 9.57 -20.36 26.29
CA PRO A 853 10.47 -20.84 27.33
C PRO A 853 10.11 -20.18 28.67
N LEU A 854 9.72 -20.95 29.69
CA LEU A 854 9.54 -20.42 31.04
C LEU A 854 10.84 -20.59 31.84
N PRO A 855 11.53 -19.51 32.26
CA PRO A 855 12.76 -19.67 33.04
C PRO A 855 12.54 -20.17 34.48
N TRP A 856 11.30 -20.27 34.98
CA TRP A 856 10.98 -20.44 36.41
C TRP A 856 10.48 -21.85 36.80
N PRO A 857 9.64 -22.57 36.01
CA PRO A 857 9.30 -23.96 36.30
C PRO A 857 10.48 -24.92 36.01
N TRP A 858 11.19 -24.73 34.90
CA TRP A 858 12.20 -25.70 34.44
C TRP A 858 13.43 -25.83 35.35
N HIS A 859 13.78 -24.79 36.12
CA HIS A 859 14.80 -24.90 37.17
C HIS A 859 14.32 -25.70 38.40
N ALA A 860 13.02 -25.77 38.66
CA ALA A 860 12.44 -26.62 39.72
C ALA A 860 12.17 -28.06 39.25
N LEU A 861 11.96 -28.26 37.94
CA LEU A 861 11.68 -29.54 37.28
C LEU A 861 12.95 -30.32 36.86
N GLY A 862 14.15 -29.79 37.13
CA GLY A 862 15.41 -30.53 37.01
C GLY A 862 15.64 -31.19 35.65
N GLN A 863 15.55 -30.43 34.55
CA GLN A 863 15.91 -30.93 33.23
C GLN A 863 17.37 -31.41 33.22
N VAL A 864 17.66 -32.55 32.56
CA VAL A 864 18.99 -33.17 32.55
C VAL A 864 20.03 -32.36 31.74
N SER A 865 19.59 -31.37 30.96
CA SER A 865 20.44 -30.59 30.03
C SER A 865 21.07 -29.36 30.69
N PRO A 866 22.38 -29.07 30.48
CA PRO A 866 23.03 -27.89 31.05
C PRO A 866 22.54 -26.57 30.43
N PRO A 867 22.46 -25.47 31.22
CA PRO A 867 21.96 -24.19 30.74
C PRO A 867 22.91 -23.58 29.70
N GLY A 868 22.45 -23.51 28.45
CA GLY A 868 23.16 -22.85 27.34
C GLY A 868 23.72 -23.77 26.25
N ALA A 869 23.69 -25.10 26.42
CA ALA A 869 24.12 -26.03 25.36
C ALA A 869 23.16 -25.98 24.15
N LYS A 870 23.69 -25.58 23.00
CA LYS A 870 22.99 -25.57 21.69
C LYS A 870 23.40 -26.72 20.78
N ASP A 871 24.42 -27.50 21.14
CA ASP A 871 24.88 -28.64 20.35
C ASP A 871 23.97 -29.86 20.61
N PRO A 872 23.26 -30.40 19.59
CA PRO A 872 22.42 -31.59 19.76
C PRO A 872 23.22 -32.83 20.20
N ARG A 873 24.51 -32.93 19.87
CA ARG A 873 25.36 -34.07 20.29
C ARG A 873 25.59 -34.06 21.81
N ILE A 874 25.80 -32.89 22.41
CA ILE A 874 25.96 -32.72 23.86
C ILE A 874 24.63 -32.99 24.58
N LEU A 875 23.51 -32.48 24.03
CA LEU A 875 22.17 -32.71 24.57
C LEU A 875 21.78 -34.20 24.56
N LEU A 876 22.11 -34.92 23.48
CA LEU A 876 21.92 -36.36 23.37
C LEU A 876 22.79 -37.15 24.37
N LEU A 877 24.06 -36.77 24.54
CA LEU A 877 24.96 -37.41 25.51
C LEU A 877 24.41 -37.33 26.94
N GLU A 878 23.94 -36.15 27.38
CA GLU A 878 23.37 -36.01 28.72
C GLU A 878 22.05 -36.80 28.89
N ALA A 879 21.21 -36.85 27.85
CA ALA A 879 20.01 -37.68 27.86
C ALA A 879 20.37 -39.19 27.99
N LEU A 880 21.37 -39.67 27.25
CA LEU A 880 21.82 -41.07 27.29
C LEU A 880 22.39 -41.46 28.66
N ARG A 881 23.09 -40.54 29.35
CA ARG A 881 23.64 -40.74 30.70
C ARG A 881 22.56 -40.93 31.77
N SER A 882 21.32 -40.53 31.50
CA SER A 882 20.19 -40.64 32.44
C SER A 882 19.23 -41.77 32.03
N PRO A 883 19.34 -43.00 32.57
CA PRO A 883 18.38 -44.08 32.30
C PRO A 883 16.99 -43.83 32.90
N GLY A 884 16.84 -42.81 33.75
CA GLY A 884 15.61 -42.50 34.48
C GLY A 884 14.54 -41.73 33.70
N LEU A 885 14.82 -41.27 32.48
CA LEU A 885 13.95 -40.38 31.73
C LEU A 885 12.53 -40.94 31.51
N ARG A 886 11.56 -40.05 31.66
CA ARG A 886 10.11 -40.27 31.49
C ARG A 886 9.56 -39.58 30.24
N ALA A 887 10.17 -38.46 29.81
CA ALA A 887 9.88 -37.86 28.51
C ALA A 887 11.15 -37.39 27.77
N LEU A 888 11.06 -37.47 26.43
CA LEU A 888 12.02 -36.90 25.48
C LEU A 888 11.41 -35.68 24.81
N GLU A 889 12.13 -34.57 24.82
CA GLU A 889 11.71 -33.30 24.23
C GLU A 889 12.56 -32.96 22.99
N ALA A 890 11.92 -32.67 21.87
CA ALA A 890 12.58 -32.22 20.65
C ALA A 890 11.76 -31.13 19.94
N GLY A 891 12.38 -30.20 19.22
CA GLY A 891 11.67 -29.11 18.54
C GLY A 891 10.61 -29.62 17.58
N THR A 892 11.01 -30.47 16.63
CA THR A 892 10.11 -31.12 15.67
C THR A 892 10.35 -32.62 15.61
N ALA A 893 9.38 -33.38 15.11
CA ALA A 893 9.55 -34.81 14.85
C ALA A 893 10.62 -35.08 13.78
N ALA A 894 10.79 -34.16 12.81
CA ALA A 894 11.84 -34.25 11.80
C ALA A 894 13.26 -34.06 12.40
N GLU A 895 13.43 -33.16 13.36
CA GLU A 895 14.71 -33.02 14.08
C GLU A 895 14.98 -34.22 14.99
N LEU A 896 13.96 -34.77 15.66
CA LEU A 896 14.11 -35.99 16.45
C LEU A 896 14.48 -37.21 15.60
N LEU A 897 13.94 -37.28 14.38
CA LEU A 897 14.33 -38.29 13.38
C LEU A 897 15.82 -38.21 13.05
N ASP A 898 16.33 -37.00 12.83
CA ASP A 898 17.76 -36.80 12.58
C ASP A 898 18.62 -37.20 13.81
N VAL A 899 18.18 -36.90 15.04
CA VAL A 899 18.88 -37.29 16.28
C VAL A 899 19.02 -38.82 16.38
N PHE A 900 17.97 -39.57 16.04
CA PHE A 900 18.01 -41.03 16.05
C PHE A 900 18.83 -41.63 14.88
N LEU A 901 18.91 -40.93 13.75
CA LEU A 901 19.79 -41.29 12.63
C LEU A 901 21.27 -41.03 12.96
N ASP A 902 21.59 -39.94 13.65
CA ASP A 902 22.94 -39.64 14.14
C ASP A 902 23.38 -40.62 15.24
N LEU A 903 22.45 -41.01 16.13
CA LEU A 903 22.69 -42.01 17.19
C LEU A 903 23.06 -43.39 16.63
N GLU A 904 22.53 -43.76 15.46
CA GLU A 904 22.92 -44.99 14.75
C GLU A 904 24.26 -44.84 14.04
N ALA A 905 24.53 -43.69 13.41
CA ALA A 905 25.75 -43.45 12.66
C ALA A 905 27.00 -43.31 13.56
N HIS A 906 26.84 -42.74 14.75
CA HIS A 906 27.92 -42.41 15.68
C HIS A 906 27.77 -43.07 17.06
N GLY A 907 26.95 -44.12 17.17
CA GLY A 907 26.62 -44.76 18.44
C GLY A 907 27.82 -45.33 19.21
N GLU A 908 28.82 -45.85 18.51
CA GLU A 908 30.08 -46.30 19.10
C GLU A 908 30.87 -45.13 19.71
N GLU A 909 31.06 -44.04 18.97
CA GLU A 909 31.73 -42.81 19.47
C GLU A 909 31.00 -42.23 20.70
N LEU A 910 29.67 -42.30 20.73
CA LEU A 910 28.85 -41.83 21.86
C LEU A 910 29.00 -42.74 23.09
N ALA A 911 29.11 -44.07 22.89
CA ALA A 911 29.39 -45.01 23.96
C ALA A 911 30.80 -44.81 24.54
N GLU A 912 31.82 -44.62 23.69
CA GLU A 912 33.18 -44.28 24.12
C GLU A 912 33.23 -42.97 24.91
N ALA A 913 32.51 -41.93 24.46
CA ALA A 913 32.40 -40.67 25.19
C ALA A 913 31.76 -40.83 26.58
N ILE A 914 30.71 -41.65 26.71
CA ILE A 914 30.07 -41.97 28.00
C ILE A 914 31.01 -42.80 28.91
N ALA A 915 31.76 -43.75 28.35
CA ALA A 915 32.75 -44.53 29.08
C ALA A 915 33.91 -43.66 29.59
N ALA A 916 34.36 -42.69 28.79
CA ALA A 916 35.44 -41.76 29.11
C ALA A 916 35.03 -40.62 30.06
N GLY A 917 33.73 -40.29 30.15
CA GLY A 917 33.24 -39.18 30.98
C GLY A 917 33.19 -37.83 30.24
N ASN A 918 32.91 -37.83 28.94
CA ASN A 918 32.81 -36.62 28.13
C ASN A 918 31.36 -36.41 27.66
N PRO A 919 30.55 -35.54 28.31
CA PRO A 919 30.80 -34.82 29.56
C PRO A 919 30.53 -35.65 30.83
N GLY A 920 31.08 -35.23 31.98
CA GLY A 920 30.73 -35.71 33.32
C GLY A 920 31.58 -36.86 33.88
N ALA A 921 31.03 -37.65 34.80
CA ALA A 921 31.71 -38.83 35.35
C ALA A 921 31.72 -39.99 34.33
N PRO A 922 32.78 -40.83 34.27
CA PRO A 922 32.81 -42.02 33.40
C PRO A 922 31.76 -43.05 33.83
N LEU A 923 30.94 -43.52 32.90
CA LEU A 923 29.86 -44.48 33.14
C LEU A 923 30.01 -45.72 32.23
N PRO A 924 31.05 -46.56 32.41
CA PRO A 924 31.34 -47.68 31.52
C PRO A 924 30.22 -48.73 31.44
N ARG A 925 29.45 -48.94 32.51
CA ARG A 925 28.24 -49.79 32.46
C ARG A 925 27.18 -49.25 31.52
N ARG A 926 26.99 -47.93 31.52
CA ARG A 926 26.00 -47.26 30.66
C ARG A 926 26.42 -47.20 29.19
N ALA A 927 27.72 -47.12 28.94
CA ALA A 927 28.28 -47.27 27.60
C ALA A 927 28.04 -48.69 27.05
N ALA A 928 28.23 -49.73 27.87
CA ALA A 928 27.92 -51.11 27.47
C ALA A 928 26.41 -51.32 27.21
N GLU A 929 25.53 -50.78 28.06
CA GLU A 929 24.07 -50.79 27.82
C GLU A 929 23.67 -50.12 26.49
N LEU A 930 24.35 -49.01 26.12
CA LEU A 930 24.14 -48.34 24.83
C LEU A 930 24.61 -49.19 23.66
N GLN A 931 25.80 -49.81 23.74
CA GLN A 931 26.31 -50.71 22.71
C GLN A 931 25.37 -51.92 22.51
N GLU A 932 24.98 -52.60 23.58
CA GLU A 932 24.05 -53.74 23.54
C GLU A 932 22.68 -53.35 22.92
N ALA A 933 22.17 -52.16 23.27
CA ALA A 933 20.92 -51.66 22.69
C ALA A 933 21.05 -51.34 21.19
N LEU A 934 22.22 -50.88 20.71
CA LEU A 934 22.45 -50.63 19.29
C LEU A 934 22.64 -51.93 18.49
N GLU A 935 23.37 -52.91 19.03
CA GLU A 935 23.58 -54.24 18.42
C GLU A 935 22.26 -55.00 18.20
N GLN A 936 21.34 -54.91 19.15
CA GLN A 936 19.98 -55.46 19.04
C GLN A 936 19.09 -54.74 17.98
N GLY A 937 19.61 -53.71 17.31
CA GLY A 937 18.99 -53.04 16.18
C GLY A 937 18.12 -51.83 16.53
N THR A 938 17.42 -51.31 15.54
CA THR A 938 16.81 -49.97 15.58
C THR A 938 15.40 -49.94 16.18
N ARG A 939 14.73 -51.10 16.20
CA ARG A 939 13.31 -51.22 16.54
C ARG A 939 13.08 -51.13 18.06
N GLY A 940 12.27 -50.19 18.51
CA GLY A 940 12.04 -49.91 19.93
C GLY A 940 13.30 -49.47 20.68
N LEU A 941 14.27 -48.87 20.00
CA LEU A 941 15.54 -48.42 20.59
C LEU A 941 15.32 -47.43 21.75
N ALA A 942 14.35 -46.52 21.63
CA ALA A 942 14.08 -45.50 22.65
C ALA A 942 13.71 -46.11 24.02
N LEU A 943 12.88 -47.16 24.05
CA LEU A 943 12.49 -47.84 25.30
C LEU A 943 13.60 -48.73 25.86
N ARG A 944 14.52 -49.24 25.02
CA ARG A 944 15.68 -50.01 25.50
C ARG A 944 16.74 -49.10 26.12
N LEU A 945 16.92 -47.90 25.56
CA LEU A 945 17.78 -46.88 26.15
C LEU A 945 17.16 -46.25 27.40
N TRP A 946 15.84 -45.99 27.41
CA TRP A 946 15.13 -45.34 28.51
C TRP A 946 13.92 -46.20 28.97
N PRO A 947 14.10 -47.11 29.96
CA PRO A 947 13.15 -48.20 30.22
C PRO A 947 11.90 -48.01 31.12
N LYS A 948 11.44 -46.86 31.65
CA LYS A 948 11.90 -45.47 31.60
C LYS A 948 10.78 -44.58 31.05
N LEU A 949 10.83 -44.41 29.74
CA LEU A 949 10.14 -43.42 28.92
C LEU A 949 8.65 -43.73 28.74
N GLN A 950 7.82 -42.70 28.79
CA GLN A 950 6.36 -42.79 28.67
C GLN A 950 5.84 -42.02 27.45
N VAL A 951 6.42 -40.84 27.16
CA VAL A 951 5.92 -39.90 26.15
C VAL A 951 7.06 -39.20 25.42
N VAL A 952 6.86 -38.87 24.15
CA VAL A 952 7.74 -38.03 23.33
C VAL A 952 7.02 -36.72 23.05
N VAL A 953 7.69 -35.59 23.24
CA VAL A 953 7.09 -34.24 23.11
C VAL A 953 7.76 -33.48 21.97
N THR A 954 6.98 -33.12 20.95
CA THR A 954 7.45 -32.45 19.71
C THR A 954 6.48 -31.36 19.23
N LEU A 955 6.94 -30.19 18.81
CA LEU A 955 6.07 -29.16 18.20
C LEU A 955 5.67 -29.57 16.78
N ASP A 956 4.37 -29.44 16.47
CA ASP A 956 3.85 -29.67 15.12
C ASP A 956 3.78 -28.35 14.34
N ALA A 957 4.27 -28.39 13.10
CA ALA A 957 4.35 -27.26 12.18
C ALA A 957 3.60 -27.54 10.86
N GLY A 958 2.77 -28.58 10.83
CA GLY A 958 2.20 -29.15 9.61
C GLY A 958 3.19 -30.06 8.88
N GLY A 959 2.68 -31.05 8.15
CA GLY A 959 3.49 -31.91 7.27
C GLY A 959 4.49 -32.86 7.93
N GLN A 960 4.44 -33.08 9.26
CA GLN A 960 5.39 -33.95 9.98
C GLN A 960 4.92 -35.42 10.14
N ALA A 961 3.79 -35.80 9.54
CA ALA A 961 3.15 -37.09 9.77
C ALA A 961 4.03 -38.30 9.42
N GLU A 962 4.82 -38.22 8.33
CA GLU A 962 5.74 -39.26 7.91
C GLU A 962 6.87 -39.47 8.93
N ALA A 963 7.42 -38.39 9.48
CA ALA A 963 8.49 -38.44 10.48
C ALA A 963 7.99 -39.07 11.79
N VAL A 964 6.78 -38.71 12.25
CA VAL A 964 6.14 -39.33 13.42
C VAL A 964 5.86 -40.82 13.18
N ALA A 965 5.36 -41.18 11.99
CA ALA A 965 5.10 -42.58 11.62
C ALA A 965 6.40 -43.40 11.52
N ALA A 966 7.48 -42.83 10.95
CA ALA A 966 8.80 -43.45 10.89
C ALA A 966 9.40 -43.66 12.28
N LEU A 967 9.34 -42.63 13.14
CA LEU A 967 9.77 -42.70 14.52
C LEU A 967 9.01 -43.80 15.29
N GLY A 968 7.67 -43.81 15.24
CA GLY A 968 6.85 -44.81 15.92
C GLY A 968 7.02 -46.24 15.38
N ALA A 969 7.31 -46.41 14.09
CA ALA A 969 7.52 -47.73 13.49
C ALA A 969 8.92 -48.31 13.76
N LEU A 970 9.93 -47.45 13.94
CA LEU A 970 11.32 -47.81 14.16
C LEU A 970 11.71 -47.57 15.63
N TRP A 971 12.22 -46.39 15.96
CA TRP A 971 12.89 -46.13 17.24
C TRP A 971 11.95 -46.05 18.46
N CYS A 972 10.80 -45.42 18.30
CA CYS A 972 9.86 -45.03 19.36
C CYS A 972 8.65 -45.98 19.46
N GLN A 973 8.80 -47.24 19.07
CA GLN A 973 7.70 -48.20 19.08
C GLN A 973 7.12 -48.37 20.48
N GLY A 974 5.82 -48.12 20.64
CA GLY A 974 5.09 -48.22 21.90
C GLY A 974 5.00 -46.93 22.72
N LEU A 975 5.58 -45.82 22.23
CA LEU A 975 5.50 -44.50 22.88
C LEU A 975 4.40 -43.63 22.25
N THR A 976 3.75 -42.81 23.07
CA THR A 976 2.81 -41.77 22.60
C THR A 976 3.55 -40.50 22.21
N PHE A 977 3.16 -39.88 21.11
CA PHE A 977 3.67 -38.57 20.66
C PHE A 977 2.69 -37.47 21.06
N PHE A 978 3.10 -36.63 22.01
CA PHE A 978 2.37 -35.44 22.40
C PHE A 978 2.93 -34.22 21.66
N SER A 979 2.05 -33.37 21.14
CA SER A 979 2.44 -32.05 20.63
C SER A 979 1.68 -30.99 21.38
N PRO A 980 2.35 -30.11 22.16
CA PRO A 980 1.64 -29.15 23.01
C PRO A 980 0.88 -28.10 22.21
N ALA A 981 1.36 -27.79 21.00
CA ALA A 981 0.78 -26.81 20.10
C ALA A 981 1.04 -27.16 18.64
N TYR A 982 0.10 -26.76 17.79
CA TYR A 982 0.28 -26.61 16.36
C TYR A 982 0.60 -25.14 16.09
N ALA A 983 1.75 -24.87 15.48
CA ALA A 983 2.25 -23.52 15.23
C ALA A 983 2.71 -23.34 13.78
N ALA A 984 2.62 -22.12 13.26
CA ALA A 984 3.11 -21.74 11.94
C ALA A 984 3.86 -20.41 12.02
N SER A 985 4.37 -19.93 10.88
CA SER A 985 5.03 -18.62 10.73
C SER A 985 4.23 -17.43 11.30
N GLY A 986 2.90 -17.54 11.45
CA GLY A 986 2.03 -16.53 12.06
C GLY A 986 1.80 -16.62 13.58
N GLY A 987 2.24 -17.69 14.26
CA GLY A 987 2.01 -17.91 15.70
C GLY A 987 1.52 -19.32 16.05
N VAL A 988 1.15 -19.54 17.32
CA VAL A 988 0.44 -20.75 17.76
C VAL A 988 -0.99 -20.70 17.23
N LEU A 989 -1.41 -21.74 16.51
CA LEU A 989 -2.71 -21.84 15.84
C LEU A 989 -3.70 -22.68 16.66
N GLY A 990 -3.20 -23.76 17.27
CA GLY A 990 -4.03 -24.69 18.03
C GLY A 990 -3.28 -25.33 19.19
N LEU A 991 -4.05 -25.75 20.20
CA LEU A 991 -3.55 -26.30 21.46
C LEU A 991 -3.94 -27.77 21.57
N SER A 992 -3.03 -28.65 21.99
CA SER A 992 -3.42 -30.03 22.34
C SER A 992 -3.65 -30.15 23.84
N LEU A 993 -4.86 -30.59 24.21
CA LEU A 993 -5.27 -30.81 25.61
C LEU A 993 -5.29 -32.29 26.01
N TRP A 994 -4.89 -33.19 25.10
CA TRP A 994 -5.09 -34.64 25.24
C TRP A 994 -3.81 -35.45 24.90
N PRO A 995 -2.80 -35.53 25.80
CA PRO A 995 -1.57 -36.29 25.56
C PRO A 995 -1.75 -37.81 25.38
N GLU A 996 -2.91 -38.32 25.77
CA GLU A 996 -3.30 -39.74 25.63
C GLU A 996 -3.95 -40.04 24.26
N GLN A 997 -4.36 -39.00 23.51
CA GLN A 997 -4.96 -39.17 22.18
C GLN A 997 -3.89 -39.26 21.09
N PRO A 998 -4.20 -39.88 19.94
CA PRO A 998 -3.28 -39.92 18.80
C PRO A 998 -2.89 -38.50 18.34
N HIS A 999 -1.61 -38.36 17.99
CA HIS A 999 -1.01 -37.13 17.49
C HIS A 999 -1.80 -36.50 16.31
N GLY A 1000 -1.82 -35.17 16.24
CA GLY A 1000 -2.45 -34.41 15.15
C GLY A 1000 -3.85 -33.85 15.44
N LEU A 1001 -4.30 -33.81 16.69
CA LEU A 1001 -5.57 -33.17 17.11
C LEU A 1001 -5.31 -31.91 17.94
N TYR A 1002 -5.82 -30.77 17.46
CA TYR A 1002 -5.59 -29.44 18.05
C TYR A 1002 -6.89 -28.66 18.21
N LEU A 1003 -7.12 -28.10 19.39
CA LEU A 1003 -8.19 -27.15 19.67
C LEU A 1003 -7.80 -25.77 19.14
N LEU A 1004 -8.61 -25.14 18.30
CA LEU A 1004 -8.41 -23.75 17.89
C LEU A 1004 -8.98 -22.82 18.98
N PRO A 1005 -8.15 -22.06 19.73
CA PRO A 1005 -8.63 -21.20 20.79
C PRO A 1005 -9.23 -19.88 20.24
N PRO A 1006 -10.25 -19.30 20.89
CA PRO A 1006 -10.69 -17.95 20.59
C PRO A 1006 -9.68 -16.95 21.17
N GLY A 1007 -8.98 -16.20 20.32
CA GLY A 1007 -7.94 -15.27 20.77
C GLY A 1007 -7.06 -14.73 19.64
N ALA A 1008 -5.82 -14.41 19.97
CA ALA A 1008 -4.79 -14.01 19.02
C ALA A 1008 -3.83 -15.20 18.72
N PRO A 1009 -3.47 -15.47 17.44
CA PRO A 1009 -3.95 -14.82 16.23
C PRO A 1009 -5.44 -15.10 15.98
N PHE A 1010 -6.15 -14.15 15.37
CA PHE A 1010 -7.57 -14.32 15.05
C PHE A 1010 -7.72 -15.27 13.86
N ILE A 1011 -8.46 -16.36 14.03
CA ILE A 1011 -8.61 -17.44 13.03
C ILE A 1011 -10.00 -17.39 12.40
N GLU A 1012 -10.04 -17.27 11.08
CA GLU A 1012 -11.22 -17.51 10.26
C GLU A 1012 -11.05 -18.82 9.46
N LEU A 1013 -12.16 -19.46 9.10
CA LEU A 1013 -12.19 -20.73 8.38
C LEU A 1013 -12.83 -20.53 6.99
N LEU A 1014 -12.09 -20.79 5.91
CA LEU A 1014 -12.63 -20.75 4.54
C LEU A 1014 -13.12 -22.14 4.13
N PRO A 1015 -14.43 -22.37 3.89
CA PRO A 1015 -14.95 -23.69 3.54
C PRO A 1015 -14.46 -24.15 2.16
N LEU A 1016 -13.93 -25.37 2.08
CA LEU A 1016 -13.61 -26.00 0.80
C LEU A 1016 -14.85 -26.69 0.22
N LYS A 1017 -15.27 -26.29 -0.98
CA LYS A 1017 -16.26 -27.02 -1.80
C LYS A 1017 -15.54 -27.96 -2.75
N GLU A 1018 -15.98 -29.21 -2.84
CA GLU A 1018 -15.51 -30.14 -3.86
C GLU A 1018 -15.88 -29.65 -5.27
N GLY A 1019 -14.88 -29.35 -6.10
CA GLY A 1019 -15.03 -29.38 -7.57
C GLY A 1019 -15.03 -28.05 -8.35
N THR A 1020 -15.22 -26.87 -7.74
CA THR A 1020 -15.29 -25.59 -8.47
C THR A 1020 -14.54 -24.44 -7.78
N TRP A 1021 -13.47 -23.95 -8.42
CA TRP A 1021 -12.61 -22.85 -7.92
C TRP A 1021 -13.12 -21.44 -8.26
N GLU A 1022 -14.43 -21.22 -8.41
CA GLU A 1022 -14.99 -19.98 -9.01
C GLU A 1022 -16.04 -19.22 -8.20
N GLU A 1023 -16.39 -19.67 -6.98
CA GLU A 1023 -17.25 -18.87 -6.07
C GLU A 1023 -16.48 -18.42 -4.82
N ALA A 1024 -16.59 -17.13 -4.48
CA ALA A 1024 -16.05 -16.56 -3.26
C ALA A 1024 -16.92 -16.94 -2.04
N THR A 1025 -16.81 -18.19 -1.59
CA THR A 1025 -17.47 -18.66 -0.36
C THR A 1025 -17.02 -17.77 0.83
N PRO A 1026 -17.95 -17.21 1.62
CA PRO A 1026 -17.57 -16.37 2.77
C PRO A 1026 -16.81 -17.20 3.81
N ALA A 1027 -15.87 -16.56 4.50
CA ALA A 1027 -15.20 -17.17 5.64
C ALA A 1027 -16.18 -17.26 6.82
N VAL A 1028 -16.09 -18.37 7.56
CA VAL A 1028 -16.91 -18.63 8.74
C VAL A 1028 -16.06 -18.54 10.01
N LEU A 1029 -16.69 -18.22 11.13
CA LEU A 1029 -16.02 -18.13 12.43
C LEU A 1029 -15.88 -19.51 13.08
N LEU A 1030 -15.02 -19.62 14.11
CA LEU A 1030 -14.79 -20.88 14.83
C LEU A 1030 -16.08 -21.53 15.37
N ALA A 1031 -17.08 -20.73 15.76
CA ALA A 1031 -18.37 -21.21 16.26
C ALA A 1031 -19.32 -21.76 15.16
N GLU A 1032 -19.05 -21.44 13.89
CA GLU A 1032 -19.83 -21.84 12.72
C GLU A 1032 -19.21 -23.06 12.01
N ALA A 1033 -18.07 -23.55 12.52
CA ALA A 1033 -17.33 -24.70 12.01
C ALA A 1033 -18.14 -26.00 12.12
N GLN A 1034 -18.28 -26.74 11.02
CA GLN A 1034 -19.08 -27.96 10.95
C GLN A 1034 -18.18 -29.19 11.01
N LYS A 1035 -18.50 -30.12 11.92
CA LYS A 1035 -17.80 -31.40 12.07
C LYS A 1035 -17.77 -32.18 10.75
N GLY A 1036 -16.60 -32.70 10.41
CA GLY A 1036 -16.35 -33.49 9.19
C GLY A 1036 -16.10 -32.66 7.93
N LYS A 1037 -16.19 -31.32 7.99
CA LYS A 1037 -15.84 -30.45 6.85
C LYS A 1037 -14.41 -29.96 6.93
N GLU A 1038 -13.87 -29.64 5.77
CA GLU A 1038 -12.52 -29.14 5.55
C GLU A 1038 -12.54 -27.64 5.27
N TYR A 1039 -11.59 -26.96 5.90
CA TYR A 1039 -11.46 -25.51 5.86
C TYR A 1039 -10.00 -25.11 5.71
N GLU A 1040 -9.74 -24.10 4.90
CA GLU A 1040 -8.45 -23.41 4.90
C GLU A 1040 -8.40 -22.41 6.07
N LEU A 1041 -7.28 -22.39 6.78
CA LEU A 1041 -7.02 -21.43 7.85
C LEU A 1041 -6.62 -20.05 7.29
N VAL A 1042 -7.33 -19.02 7.75
CA VAL A 1042 -6.97 -17.62 7.53
C VAL A 1042 -6.66 -16.97 8.88
N LEU A 1043 -5.46 -16.39 9.00
CA LEU A 1043 -5.03 -15.70 10.20
C LEU A 1043 -5.10 -14.19 9.99
N THR A 1044 -5.63 -13.47 10.97
CA THR A 1044 -5.31 -12.05 11.14
C THR A 1044 -4.30 -11.91 12.27
N ASN A 1045 -3.04 -11.61 11.92
CA ASN A 1045 -1.96 -11.40 12.89
C ASN A 1045 -2.26 -10.15 13.73
N HIS A 1046 -2.30 -10.27 15.05
CA HIS A 1046 -2.60 -9.16 15.96
C HIS A 1046 -1.56 -8.02 15.91
N ALA A 1047 -0.29 -8.32 15.58
CA ALA A 1047 0.78 -7.32 15.53
C ALA A 1047 0.78 -6.48 14.24
N SER A 1048 0.36 -7.06 13.11
CA SER A 1048 0.43 -6.44 11.78
C SER A 1048 -0.95 -6.19 11.15
N LEU A 1049 -2.01 -6.72 11.79
CA LEU A 1049 -3.43 -6.68 11.41
C LEU A 1049 -3.72 -7.13 9.98
N THR A 1050 -2.80 -7.88 9.36
CA THR A 1050 -3.01 -8.49 8.05
C THR A 1050 -3.71 -9.83 8.15
N ARG A 1051 -4.84 -9.91 7.45
CA ARG A 1051 -5.49 -11.14 7.03
C ARG A 1051 -4.62 -11.87 6.01
N CYS A 1052 -4.08 -13.02 6.40
CA CYS A 1052 -3.22 -13.89 5.62
C CYS A 1052 -3.87 -15.27 5.47
N ARG A 1053 -3.98 -15.76 4.24
CA ARG A 1053 -4.32 -17.16 3.95
C ARG A 1053 -3.06 -17.99 4.19
N LEU A 1054 -3.08 -18.91 5.15
CA LEU A 1054 -1.95 -19.82 5.38
C LEU A 1054 -1.81 -20.85 4.25
N GLY A 1055 -2.93 -21.18 3.59
CA GLY A 1055 -3.05 -22.36 2.76
C GLY A 1055 -3.22 -23.66 3.55
N ASP A 1056 -2.94 -23.70 4.85
CA ASP A 1056 -3.16 -24.89 5.68
C ASP A 1056 -4.63 -25.30 5.70
N VAL A 1057 -4.90 -26.53 5.23
CA VAL A 1057 -6.21 -27.17 5.24
C VAL A 1057 -6.34 -28.01 6.49
N VAL A 1058 -7.43 -27.80 7.23
CA VAL A 1058 -7.77 -28.56 8.42
C VAL A 1058 -9.19 -29.12 8.34
N GLN A 1059 -9.37 -30.33 8.84
CA GLN A 1059 -10.69 -30.96 8.98
C GLN A 1059 -11.17 -30.86 10.42
N VAL A 1060 -12.44 -30.46 10.63
CA VAL A 1060 -13.03 -30.35 11.97
C VAL A 1060 -13.40 -31.74 12.49
N ALA A 1061 -12.53 -32.31 13.34
CA ALA A 1061 -12.72 -33.65 13.91
C ALA A 1061 -13.79 -33.67 15.01
N SER A 1062 -13.84 -32.65 15.87
CA SER A 1062 -14.86 -32.51 16.93
C SER A 1062 -14.97 -31.06 17.43
N VAL A 1063 -15.72 -30.82 18.49
CA VAL A 1063 -15.89 -29.50 19.13
C VAL A 1063 -15.76 -29.70 20.64
N TYR A 1064 -15.00 -28.81 21.30
CA TYR A 1064 -14.79 -28.82 22.75
C TYR A 1064 -15.03 -27.41 23.30
N ASN A 1065 -15.96 -27.27 24.25
CA ASN A 1065 -16.39 -25.97 24.80
C ASN A 1065 -16.66 -24.91 23.71
N GLN A 1066 -17.45 -25.29 22.69
CA GLN A 1066 -17.81 -24.48 21.51
C GLN A 1066 -16.65 -24.14 20.56
N CYS A 1067 -15.41 -24.55 20.86
CA CYS A 1067 -14.23 -24.31 20.04
C CYS A 1067 -13.95 -25.56 19.17
N PRO A 1068 -13.63 -25.43 17.87
CA PRO A 1068 -13.42 -26.57 16.99
C PRO A 1068 -12.08 -27.25 17.29
N VAL A 1069 -12.12 -28.58 17.33
CA VAL A 1069 -10.94 -29.45 17.37
C VAL A 1069 -10.68 -29.90 15.94
N VAL A 1070 -9.51 -29.55 15.41
CA VAL A 1070 -9.14 -29.75 14.01
C VAL A 1070 -7.95 -30.68 13.87
N LYS A 1071 -7.85 -31.28 12.68
CA LYS A 1071 -6.71 -32.09 12.22
C LYS A 1071 -6.14 -31.48 10.95
N PHE A 1072 -4.83 -31.34 10.85
CA PHE A 1072 -4.15 -30.94 9.61
C PHE A 1072 -4.31 -32.01 8.51
N ILE A 1073 -4.61 -31.58 7.29
CA ILE A 1073 -4.82 -32.45 6.12
C ILE A 1073 -3.71 -32.26 5.08
N CYS A 1074 -3.58 -31.04 4.55
CA CYS A 1074 -2.60 -30.69 3.51
C CYS A 1074 -2.43 -29.16 3.46
N ARG A 1075 -1.55 -28.67 2.57
CA ARG A 1075 -1.41 -27.22 2.32
C ARG A 1075 -1.79 -26.85 0.89
N LEU A 1076 -2.79 -25.97 0.74
CA LEU A 1076 -3.17 -25.37 -0.53
C LEU A 1076 -1.99 -24.70 -1.20
N GLY A 1077 -1.95 -24.82 -2.53
CA GLY A 1077 -0.80 -24.40 -3.30
C GLY A 1077 0.37 -25.38 -3.22
N GLN A 1078 0.30 -26.52 -2.53
CA GLN A 1078 1.23 -27.65 -2.71
C GLN A 1078 0.76 -28.64 -3.78
N THR A 1079 0.22 -28.11 -4.89
CA THR A 1079 -0.17 -28.89 -6.07
C THR A 1079 0.93 -28.90 -7.15
N LEU A 1080 1.11 -30.05 -7.80
CA LEU A 1080 1.88 -30.19 -9.05
C LEU A 1080 0.97 -30.09 -10.28
N SER A 1081 1.46 -29.44 -11.36
CA SER A 1081 0.77 -29.37 -12.65
C SER A 1081 1.74 -29.26 -13.82
N VAL A 1082 2.10 -30.41 -14.41
CA VAL A 1082 2.98 -30.49 -15.56
C VAL A 1082 2.25 -30.18 -16.88
N ARG A 1083 1.01 -30.62 -17.06
CA ARG A 1083 0.21 -30.42 -18.29
C ARG A 1083 -1.21 -29.91 -18.02
N GLY A 1084 -1.47 -29.35 -16.84
CA GLY A 1084 -2.77 -28.80 -16.44
C GLY A 1084 -3.64 -29.77 -15.63
N GLU A 1085 -3.14 -30.98 -15.35
CA GLU A 1085 -3.64 -31.76 -14.22
C GLU A 1085 -3.22 -31.11 -12.91
N VAL A 1086 -4.10 -31.08 -11.92
CA VAL A 1086 -3.78 -30.58 -10.58
C VAL A 1086 -3.75 -31.79 -9.66
N THR A 1087 -2.56 -32.21 -9.25
CA THR A 1087 -2.35 -33.30 -8.28
C THR A 1087 -2.05 -32.67 -6.92
N GLY A 1088 -2.90 -32.95 -5.92
CA GLY A 1088 -2.75 -32.46 -4.54
C GLY A 1088 -1.73 -33.24 -3.72
N GLU A 1089 -1.25 -32.62 -2.64
CA GLU A 1089 -0.32 -33.21 -1.66
C GLU A 1089 -0.91 -34.46 -0.99
N ASP A 1090 -2.21 -34.44 -0.68
CA ASP A 1090 -2.99 -35.54 -0.14
C ASP A 1090 -3.03 -36.76 -1.08
N VAL A 1091 -3.45 -36.55 -2.33
CA VAL A 1091 -3.54 -37.57 -3.38
C VAL A 1091 -2.17 -38.17 -3.67
N PHE A 1092 -1.12 -37.34 -3.69
CA PHE A 1092 0.24 -37.80 -3.93
C PHE A 1092 0.78 -38.59 -2.73
N SER A 1093 0.63 -38.09 -1.51
CA SER A 1093 1.12 -38.75 -0.29
C SER A 1093 0.44 -40.10 -0.06
N GLU A 1094 -0.84 -40.24 -0.41
CA GLU A 1094 -1.51 -41.55 -0.45
C GLU A 1094 -0.85 -42.49 -1.47
N ALA A 1095 -0.67 -42.04 -2.72
CA ALA A 1095 -0.02 -42.85 -3.76
C ALA A 1095 1.42 -43.24 -3.38
N LEU A 1096 2.18 -42.34 -2.76
CA LEU A 1096 3.54 -42.58 -2.29
C LEU A 1096 3.56 -43.58 -1.12
N SER A 1097 2.65 -43.45 -0.16
CA SER A 1097 2.51 -44.39 0.96
C SER A 1097 2.18 -45.81 0.46
N ARG A 1098 1.26 -45.92 -0.50
CA ARG A 1098 0.93 -47.19 -1.19
C ARG A 1098 2.14 -47.77 -1.93
N ALA A 1099 2.91 -46.95 -2.64
CA ALA A 1099 4.11 -47.39 -3.36
C ALA A 1099 5.22 -47.88 -2.41
N VAL A 1100 5.52 -47.12 -1.33
CA VAL A 1100 6.48 -47.50 -0.30
C VAL A 1100 6.05 -48.79 0.41
N GLY A 1101 4.75 -48.99 0.63
CA GLY A 1101 4.21 -50.25 1.16
C GLY A 1101 4.50 -51.48 0.29
N GLN A 1102 4.77 -51.29 -1.00
CA GLN A 1102 5.15 -52.35 -1.95
C GLN A 1102 6.68 -52.46 -2.16
N TRP A 1103 7.50 -51.67 -1.45
CA TRP A 1103 8.96 -51.71 -1.49
C TRP A 1103 9.46 -52.56 -0.29
N PRO A 1104 9.99 -53.79 -0.52
CA PRO A 1104 10.32 -54.70 0.56
C PRO A 1104 11.36 -54.12 1.52
N GLY A 1105 11.02 -54.09 2.81
CA GLY A 1105 11.90 -53.57 3.87
C GLY A 1105 12.02 -52.03 3.94
N ALA A 1106 11.41 -51.29 3.02
CA ALA A 1106 11.48 -49.83 3.01
C ALA A 1106 10.63 -49.19 4.11
N LYS A 1107 11.14 -48.10 4.69
CA LYS A 1107 10.36 -47.12 5.46
C LYS A 1107 10.67 -45.72 4.96
N LEU A 1108 9.62 -44.97 4.63
CA LEU A 1108 9.72 -43.56 4.28
C LEU A 1108 10.13 -42.77 5.52
N LEU A 1109 11.18 -41.95 5.39
CA LEU A 1109 11.66 -41.04 6.42
C LEU A 1109 11.16 -39.63 6.15
N ASP A 1110 11.36 -39.17 4.91
CA ASP A 1110 11.03 -37.82 4.45
C ASP A 1110 10.91 -37.81 2.91
N HIS A 1111 10.23 -36.82 2.32
CA HIS A 1111 10.02 -36.74 0.88
C HIS A 1111 9.81 -35.30 0.36
N GLY A 1112 10.06 -35.10 -0.94
CA GLY A 1112 9.74 -33.87 -1.66
C GLY A 1112 9.72 -34.12 -3.17
N TRP A 1113 9.02 -33.28 -3.93
CA TRP A 1113 8.78 -33.48 -5.36
C TRP A 1113 8.85 -32.17 -6.15
N VAL A 1114 9.13 -32.27 -7.45
CA VAL A 1114 9.32 -31.12 -8.35
C VAL A 1114 8.85 -31.46 -9.77
N GLU A 1115 8.45 -30.44 -10.53
CA GLU A 1115 8.13 -30.58 -11.96
C GLU A 1115 9.44 -30.63 -12.78
N SER A 1116 9.57 -31.56 -13.73
CA SER A 1116 10.81 -31.75 -14.49
C SER A 1116 11.33 -30.47 -15.19
N ARG A 1117 10.43 -29.53 -15.52
CA ARG A 1117 10.75 -28.21 -16.08
C ARG A 1117 11.61 -27.31 -15.18
N ILE A 1118 11.63 -27.53 -13.86
CA ILE A 1118 12.37 -26.68 -12.90
C ILE A 1118 13.84 -27.09 -12.82
N LEU A 1119 14.17 -28.33 -13.21
CA LEU A 1119 15.51 -28.91 -13.17
C LEU A 1119 16.21 -28.95 -14.54
N ASP A 1120 15.58 -28.44 -15.60
CA ASP A 1120 16.02 -28.52 -17.00
C ASP A 1120 16.31 -29.95 -17.50
N SER A 1121 15.74 -31.00 -16.88
CA SER A 1121 16.04 -32.42 -17.19
C SER A 1121 15.42 -32.93 -18.50
N SER A 1122 14.81 -32.06 -19.31
CA SER A 1122 13.98 -32.43 -20.46
C SER A 1122 14.61 -32.16 -21.83
N GLU A 1123 15.85 -32.58 -22.06
CA GLU A 1123 16.36 -32.78 -23.42
C GLU A 1123 15.68 -34.01 -24.06
N GLY A 1124 14.55 -33.79 -24.71
CA GLY A 1124 13.85 -34.79 -25.55
C GLY A 1124 12.79 -35.67 -24.87
N SER A 1125 12.60 -35.59 -23.54
CA SER A 1125 11.60 -36.40 -22.82
C SER A 1125 10.27 -35.66 -22.58
N ALA A 1126 9.16 -36.41 -22.53
CA ALA A 1126 7.86 -35.87 -22.12
C ALA A 1126 7.93 -35.39 -20.65
N PRO A 1127 7.32 -34.24 -20.30
CA PRO A 1127 7.50 -33.66 -18.99
C PRO A 1127 6.80 -34.53 -17.93
N HIS A 1128 7.34 -34.56 -16.72
CA HIS A 1128 6.97 -35.54 -15.67
C HIS A 1128 7.26 -35.01 -14.26
N TYR A 1129 6.94 -35.80 -13.24
CA TYR A 1129 7.24 -35.50 -11.84
C TYR A 1129 8.58 -36.13 -11.45
N GLU A 1130 9.43 -35.36 -10.78
CA GLU A 1130 10.71 -35.78 -10.20
C GLU A 1130 10.53 -35.85 -8.67
N VAL A 1131 10.78 -37.01 -8.06
CA VAL A 1131 10.35 -37.32 -6.69
C VAL A 1131 11.55 -37.78 -5.86
N PHE A 1132 11.93 -36.99 -4.86
CA PHE A 1132 13.03 -37.30 -3.94
C PHE A 1132 12.49 -37.96 -2.67
N VAL A 1133 13.01 -39.14 -2.34
CA VAL A 1133 12.62 -39.91 -1.14
C VAL A 1133 13.83 -40.24 -0.28
N ALA A 1134 13.72 -40.01 1.02
CA ALA A 1134 14.64 -40.57 2.01
C ALA A 1134 14.02 -41.84 2.57
N LEU A 1135 14.72 -42.98 2.41
CA LEU A 1135 14.25 -44.29 2.86
C LEU A 1135 15.23 -44.90 3.85
N LYS A 1136 14.69 -45.70 4.78
CA LYS A 1136 15.45 -46.64 5.60
C LYS A 1136 15.14 -48.07 5.17
N GLY A 1137 16.15 -48.94 5.19
CA GLY A 1137 16.06 -50.37 4.83
C GLY A 1137 16.41 -50.70 3.38
N LEU A 1138 16.57 -49.71 2.50
CA LEU A 1138 17.04 -49.89 1.11
C LEU A 1138 18.28 -49.03 0.85
N ARG A 1139 19.25 -49.59 0.12
CA ARG A 1139 20.45 -48.85 -0.34
C ARG A 1139 20.29 -48.29 -1.76
N ASN A 1140 19.54 -48.97 -2.62
CA ASN A 1140 19.21 -48.59 -4.00
C ASN A 1140 17.75 -48.93 -4.30
N LEU A 1141 17.12 -48.22 -5.24
CA LEU A 1141 15.78 -48.54 -5.77
C LEU A 1141 15.89 -49.13 -7.19
N SER A 1142 15.43 -50.36 -7.38
CA SER A 1142 15.32 -50.98 -8.71
C SER A 1142 14.27 -50.27 -9.58
N GLU A 1143 14.44 -50.31 -10.90
CA GLU A 1143 13.51 -49.68 -11.85
C GLU A 1143 12.06 -50.16 -11.67
N GLU A 1144 11.87 -51.47 -11.43
CA GLU A 1144 10.57 -52.05 -11.10
C GLU A 1144 9.93 -51.36 -9.87
N ASN A 1145 10.71 -51.11 -8.81
CA ASN A 1145 10.22 -50.43 -7.62
C ASN A 1145 9.94 -48.94 -7.89
N ARG A 1146 10.75 -48.24 -8.70
CA ARG A 1146 10.46 -46.85 -9.10
C ARG A 1146 9.13 -46.76 -9.89
N GLY A 1147 8.91 -47.71 -10.81
CA GLY A 1147 7.68 -47.81 -11.59
C GLY A 1147 6.40 -48.03 -10.75
N LYS A 1148 6.50 -48.57 -9.53
CA LYS A 1148 5.34 -48.72 -8.62
C LYS A 1148 4.73 -47.38 -8.21
N LEU A 1149 5.51 -46.31 -8.09
CA LEU A 1149 4.95 -44.98 -7.79
C LEU A 1149 4.11 -44.46 -8.96
N ASP A 1150 4.62 -44.57 -10.18
CA ASP A 1150 3.88 -44.20 -11.40
C ASP A 1150 2.56 -44.98 -11.49
N HIS A 1151 2.58 -46.28 -11.19
CA HIS A 1151 1.36 -47.11 -11.14
C HIS A 1151 0.37 -46.62 -10.06
N CYS A 1152 0.83 -46.39 -8.82
CA CYS A 1152 -0.02 -45.91 -7.74
C CYS A 1152 -0.62 -44.51 -8.04
N LEU A 1153 0.13 -43.63 -8.71
CA LEU A 1153 -0.38 -42.32 -9.16
C LEU A 1153 -1.45 -42.47 -10.25
N GLN A 1154 -1.30 -43.44 -11.17
CA GLN A 1154 -2.34 -43.76 -12.16
C GLN A 1154 -3.61 -44.34 -11.52
N GLU A 1155 -3.49 -45.13 -10.45
CA GLU A 1155 -4.67 -45.63 -9.71
C GLU A 1155 -5.37 -44.55 -8.89
N THR A 1156 -4.60 -43.67 -8.25
CA THR A 1156 -5.14 -42.66 -7.31
C THR A 1156 -5.63 -41.40 -8.03
N SER A 1157 -5.08 -41.06 -9.21
CA SER A 1157 -5.50 -39.90 -10.02
C SER A 1157 -5.89 -40.30 -11.45
N ALA A 1158 -7.20 -40.28 -11.73
CA ALA A 1158 -7.74 -40.53 -13.07
C ALA A 1158 -7.23 -39.53 -14.13
N ARG A 1159 -6.95 -38.27 -13.73
CA ARG A 1159 -6.37 -37.25 -14.62
C ARG A 1159 -4.91 -37.58 -14.98
N TYR A 1160 -4.12 -38.00 -14.00
CA TYR A 1160 -2.74 -38.45 -14.23
C TYR A 1160 -2.71 -39.65 -15.19
N LYS A 1161 -3.53 -40.68 -14.92
CA LYS A 1161 -3.69 -41.86 -15.79
C LYS A 1161 -4.00 -41.52 -17.24
N HIS A 1162 -4.92 -40.57 -17.47
CA HIS A 1162 -5.31 -40.15 -18.82
C HIS A 1162 -4.16 -39.47 -19.59
N LEU A 1163 -3.38 -38.61 -18.93
CA LEU A 1163 -2.24 -37.92 -19.55
C LEU A 1163 -1.05 -38.85 -19.79
N ARG A 1164 -0.81 -39.80 -18.88
CA ARG A 1164 0.18 -40.87 -19.04
C ARG A 1164 -0.17 -41.78 -20.21
N PHE A 1165 -1.44 -42.20 -20.34
CA PHE A 1165 -1.91 -43.01 -21.47
C PHE A 1165 -1.78 -42.30 -22.82
N ARG A 1166 -2.02 -40.97 -22.87
CA ARG A 1166 -1.86 -40.16 -24.09
C ARG A 1166 -0.40 -39.83 -24.45
N GLY A 1167 0.59 -40.31 -23.69
CA GLY A 1167 2.00 -39.94 -23.88
C GLY A 1167 2.31 -38.45 -23.69
N SER A 1168 1.35 -37.67 -23.17
CA SER A 1168 1.49 -36.22 -22.96
C SER A 1168 2.31 -35.89 -21.71
N MET A 1169 2.50 -36.88 -20.84
CA MET A 1169 3.29 -36.85 -19.62
C MET A 1169 4.14 -38.12 -19.49
N GLY A 1170 5.42 -37.94 -19.13
CA GLY A 1170 6.35 -39.05 -18.88
C GLY A 1170 6.09 -39.74 -17.52
N PRO A 1171 6.72 -40.91 -17.28
CA PRO A 1171 6.64 -41.61 -16.00
C PRO A 1171 7.26 -40.78 -14.86
N ALA A 1172 6.64 -40.82 -13.68
CA ALA A 1172 7.23 -40.23 -12.48
C ALA A 1172 8.60 -40.87 -12.16
N GLN A 1173 9.63 -40.03 -12.00
CA GLN A 1173 10.98 -40.45 -11.65
C GLN A 1173 11.17 -40.40 -10.15
N VAL A 1174 11.67 -41.49 -9.56
CA VAL A 1174 11.94 -41.59 -8.13
C VAL A 1174 13.44 -41.63 -7.89
N HIS A 1175 13.93 -40.73 -7.05
CA HIS A 1175 15.33 -40.56 -6.68
C HIS A 1175 15.51 -40.83 -5.19
N LEU A 1176 16.39 -41.77 -4.84
CA LEU A 1176 16.76 -42.04 -3.46
C LEU A 1176 17.82 -41.01 -3.03
N VAL A 1177 17.52 -40.18 -2.03
CA VAL A 1177 18.49 -39.23 -1.47
C VAL A 1177 19.23 -39.81 -0.26
N GLY A 1178 20.49 -39.40 -0.10
CA GLY A 1178 21.35 -39.80 1.01
C GLY A 1178 20.90 -39.27 2.36
N GLN A 1179 21.38 -39.92 3.43
CA GLN A 1179 21.16 -39.49 4.81
C GLN A 1179 21.61 -38.03 4.99
N GLY A 1180 20.77 -37.24 5.66
CA GLY A 1180 21.02 -35.81 5.89
C GLY A 1180 20.57 -34.86 4.78
N ALA A 1181 20.16 -35.33 3.59
CA ALA A 1181 19.74 -34.44 2.50
C ALA A 1181 18.58 -33.50 2.88
N PHE A 1182 17.56 -34.00 3.59
CA PHE A 1182 16.45 -33.17 4.07
C PHE A 1182 16.82 -32.29 5.28
N ARG A 1183 17.86 -32.66 6.05
CA ARG A 1183 18.46 -31.79 7.09
C ARG A 1183 19.17 -30.59 6.45
N GLU A 1184 19.91 -30.79 5.36
CA GLU A 1184 20.51 -29.69 4.58
C GLU A 1184 19.44 -28.80 3.94
N LEU A 1185 18.34 -29.39 3.42
CA LEU A 1185 17.22 -28.62 2.89
C LEU A 1185 16.56 -27.76 3.99
N ARG A 1186 16.34 -28.30 5.20
CA ARG A 1186 15.87 -27.53 6.36
C ARG A 1186 16.83 -26.40 6.73
N ALA A 1187 18.14 -26.64 6.74
CA ALA A 1187 19.15 -25.61 7.00
C ALA A 1187 19.17 -24.51 5.93
N ALA A 1188 18.99 -24.87 4.65
CA ALA A 1188 18.89 -23.91 3.55
C ALA A 1188 17.62 -23.05 3.62
N LEU A 1189 16.50 -23.61 4.10
CA LEU A 1189 15.26 -22.86 4.37
C LEU A 1189 15.40 -21.93 5.59
N ALA A 1190 16.15 -22.35 6.61
CA ALA A 1190 16.43 -21.54 7.81
C ALA A 1190 17.42 -20.38 7.58
N ALA A 1191 18.08 -20.32 6.41
CA ALA A 1191 19.05 -19.26 6.07
C ALA A 1191 18.39 -17.94 5.62
N CYS A 1192 17.06 -17.85 5.56
CA CYS A 1192 16.33 -16.60 5.38
C CYS A 1192 15.80 -16.07 6.72
N PRO A 1193 15.89 -14.76 7.00
CA PRO A 1193 15.65 -14.23 8.35
C PRO A 1193 14.17 -14.18 8.76
N SER A 1194 13.95 -14.24 10.08
CA SER A 1194 12.75 -13.84 10.85
C SER A 1194 11.53 -14.77 10.92
N ALA A 1195 11.64 -15.88 11.67
CA ALA A 1195 10.51 -16.47 12.40
C ALA A 1195 10.98 -17.12 13.73
N PRO A 1196 10.20 -17.03 14.83
CA PRO A 1196 10.52 -17.71 16.09
C PRO A 1196 10.13 -19.21 16.11
N PHE A 1197 9.51 -19.70 15.04
CA PHE A 1197 9.10 -21.10 14.85
C PHE A 1197 9.93 -21.74 13.71
N PRO A 1198 10.09 -23.08 13.68
CA PRO A 1198 10.83 -23.78 12.62
C PRO A 1198 10.29 -23.43 11.22
N PRO A 1199 11.16 -23.31 10.19
CA PRO A 1199 10.70 -23.06 8.84
C PRO A 1199 9.83 -24.22 8.34
N GLU A 1200 8.67 -23.88 7.79
CA GLU A 1200 7.69 -24.85 7.32
C GLU A 1200 8.24 -25.61 6.09
N MET A 1201 8.21 -26.94 6.12
CA MET A 1201 8.84 -27.80 5.12
C MET A 1201 7.93 -27.95 3.86
N PRO A 1202 8.30 -27.46 2.67
CA PRO A 1202 7.51 -27.64 1.46
C PRO A 1202 7.74 -29.04 0.85
N ARG A 1203 6.66 -29.76 0.54
CA ARG A 1203 6.66 -30.98 -0.28
C ARG A 1203 6.85 -30.65 -1.77
N VAL A 1204 6.19 -29.61 -2.30
CA VAL A 1204 6.47 -29.08 -3.65
C VAL A 1204 7.68 -28.16 -3.64
N LEU A 1205 8.78 -28.55 -4.28
CA LEU A 1205 9.96 -27.69 -4.45
C LEU A 1205 9.82 -26.81 -5.70
N ARG A 1206 9.32 -25.58 -5.55
CA ARG A 1206 9.19 -24.63 -6.67
C ARG A 1206 10.47 -23.88 -7.05
N HIS A 1207 11.44 -23.80 -6.14
CA HIS A 1207 12.69 -23.08 -6.39
C HIS A 1207 13.78 -24.04 -6.83
N ARG A 1208 14.38 -23.76 -8.00
CA ARG A 1208 15.48 -24.56 -8.58
C ARG A 1208 16.64 -24.78 -7.61
N SER A 1209 16.99 -23.78 -6.79
CA SER A 1209 18.04 -23.90 -5.76
C SER A 1209 17.74 -24.96 -4.70
N LEU A 1210 16.48 -25.07 -4.26
CA LEU A 1210 16.04 -26.07 -3.27
C LEU A 1210 15.97 -27.47 -3.89
N ALA A 1211 15.46 -27.58 -5.12
CA ALA A 1211 15.45 -28.85 -5.86
C ALA A 1211 16.88 -29.36 -6.14
N GLN A 1212 17.81 -28.46 -6.49
CA GLN A 1212 19.23 -28.78 -6.68
C GLN A 1212 19.94 -29.21 -5.38
N CYS A 1213 19.47 -28.79 -4.20
CA CYS A 1213 20.00 -29.26 -2.91
C CYS A 1213 19.78 -30.78 -2.75
N LEU A 1214 18.56 -31.26 -3.01
CA LEU A 1214 18.28 -32.71 -3.01
C LEU A 1214 18.94 -33.43 -4.19
N GLN A 1215 18.94 -32.84 -5.39
CA GLN A 1215 19.54 -33.44 -6.59
C GLN A 1215 21.04 -33.76 -6.41
N ARG A 1216 21.81 -32.89 -5.74
CA ARG A 1216 23.23 -33.12 -5.42
C ARG A 1216 23.46 -34.25 -4.41
N ARG A 1217 22.41 -34.70 -3.71
CA ARG A 1217 22.43 -35.73 -2.69
C ARG A 1217 21.73 -37.02 -3.13
N VAL A 1218 21.38 -37.17 -4.41
CA VAL A 1218 20.85 -38.43 -4.96
C VAL A 1218 21.94 -39.51 -4.93
N VAL A 1219 21.59 -40.68 -4.40
CA VAL A 1219 22.45 -41.86 -4.26
C VAL A 1219 22.04 -42.97 -5.23
N SER A 1220 20.75 -43.03 -5.59
CA SER A 1220 20.21 -43.99 -6.56
C SER A 1220 19.07 -43.38 -7.35
#